data_AF-A0A0M0JUH4-F1
#
_entry.id   AF-A0A0M0JUH4-F1
#
_cell.length_a   1.000
_cell.length_b   1.000
_cell.length_c   1.000
_cell.angle_alpha   90.00
_cell.angle_beta   90.00
_cell.angle_gamma   90.00
#
_symmetry.space_group_name_H-M   'P 1'
#
loop_
_entity.id
_entity.type
_entity.pdbx_description
1 polymer ?
#
loop_
_entity_poly.entity_id
_entity_poly.type
_entity_poly.pdbx_seq_one_letter_code
_entity_poly.pdbx_strand_id
1 'polypeptide(L)'
;STAPSIVSVLPASSASLDTYLFFSSNNIIQSPTAGFQVVSPCTGSAPTFVNTNPLIFGGTFTETSTSPIDPRACGSAAYSNVDPVPNGDSFFDTTTYKGAFGSVNWLDGWSFFNLPNRPGFVSSTFTCPSAAASNYPDDPVVLSGTLSADMMLYRGALYVLTSQTFVPSGITLAIQAGVTIYASPVAADGGGAPALIIEKGGRILALGTSIAPITFTAFNPTVSSSSSVSTDSTSADTVLETRGKWGGLILLGIAPTNVPTTTQIEGITAKTYGGTNPTDSSGSLQYVRVWHGGAIVGANNEINGITFGGVGSGTVVDHCEVAFNVDDGFEFFGGTVNVKYLSVLFMGDDGFDVDQGYIGKGQFLIVIEGLSGDHSMEIDSGLGSNQDVTPRSHPAFYSFTLIGGGTGTGARTGELIHVNDGTGGKFGNGILAYPHLNGLLFEDCGSTLSYTQTLPAASVSISDPGYFYFSANNIIDTATTASQFALLAGGSGVAACTPADTWTAVSGAPGFVAVSAATDLAEGSATFNPLPSATGAACTGTKDALPNSDPFFSSVSCKGAFGSSTDNWLAGYSLLACNGKMVGSSCTSSAARAALAPPFATLQSSVTLLPSTYSSSTVLGANISYFLHSQVFVQSNVILTIPAGTTIFALPVPNGVAAPALVVLKGGALVATGSATMPITFTSVLAESALVSSASASTDSNENAITLGERGKWGGLILLGNAPTNMPTTTPIEGITGYTYGGTIPTESSG
;
A
#
# COMPACT_ATOMS: atom_id res chain seq x y z
N SER A 1 -10.67 59.68 1.11
CA SER A 1 -11.85 58.80 1.02
C SER A 1 -11.91 57.94 2.26
N THR A 2 -13.10 57.62 2.75
CA THR A 2 -13.27 56.53 3.73
C THR A 2 -12.75 55.23 3.12
N ALA A 3 -11.98 54.45 3.89
CA ALA A 3 -11.53 53.15 3.44
C ALA A 3 -12.75 52.26 3.14
N PRO A 4 -12.75 51.49 2.04
CA PRO A 4 -13.85 50.59 1.71
C PRO A 4 -14.01 49.54 2.82
N SER A 5 -15.26 49.24 3.20
CA SER A 5 -15.56 48.22 4.20
C SER A 5 -15.58 46.82 3.58
N ILE A 6 -15.22 45.79 4.35
CA ILE A 6 -15.40 44.39 3.93
C ILE A 6 -16.78 43.94 4.40
N VAL A 7 -17.60 43.39 3.49
CA VAL A 7 -18.97 42.92 3.77
C VAL A 7 -19.17 41.49 3.30
N SER A 8 -19.95 40.71 4.06
CA SER A 8 -20.22 39.29 3.78
C SER A 8 -21.61 38.99 3.23
N VAL A 9 -22.46 40.02 3.13
CA VAL A 9 -23.80 39.96 2.51
C VAL A 9 -23.82 40.97 1.37
N LEU A 10 -24.33 40.56 0.21
CA LEU A 10 -24.37 41.42 -0.96
C LEU A 10 -25.23 42.67 -0.65
N PRO A 11 -24.67 43.89 -0.75
CA PRO A 11 -25.43 45.11 -0.50
C PRO A 11 -26.57 45.28 -1.52
N ALA A 12 -27.64 45.97 -1.12
CA ALA A 12 -28.73 46.30 -2.04
C ALA A 12 -28.19 47.06 -3.27
N SER A 13 -28.85 46.89 -4.43
CA SER A 13 -28.45 47.50 -5.72
C SER A 13 -28.32 49.03 -5.71
N SER A 14 -28.81 49.70 -4.66
CA SER A 14 -28.67 51.14 -4.43
C SER A 14 -27.37 51.56 -3.74
N ALA A 15 -26.50 50.63 -3.32
CA ALA A 15 -25.21 50.93 -2.71
C ALA A 15 -24.19 51.37 -3.77
N SER A 16 -23.36 52.37 -3.45
CA SER A 16 -22.24 52.77 -4.30
C SER A 16 -21.21 51.65 -4.39
N LEU A 17 -20.82 51.27 -5.62
CA LEU A 17 -19.88 50.17 -5.88
C LEU A 17 -18.46 50.46 -5.38
N ASP A 18 -18.13 51.71 -5.06
CA ASP A 18 -16.77 52.14 -4.70
C ASP A 18 -16.49 52.13 -3.19
N THR A 19 -17.46 51.72 -2.36
CA THR A 19 -17.36 51.84 -0.90
C THR A 19 -17.16 50.53 -0.15
N TYR A 20 -17.13 49.38 -0.84
CA TYR A 20 -17.03 48.07 -0.18
C TYR A 20 -16.28 47.01 -0.99
N LEU A 21 -15.71 46.03 -0.30
CA LEU A 21 -15.32 44.72 -0.84
C LEU A 21 -16.34 43.69 -0.36
N PHE A 22 -17.07 43.08 -1.29
CA PHE A 22 -17.95 41.97 -0.97
C PHE A 22 -17.20 40.65 -1.10
N PHE A 23 -17.19 39.88 -0.03
CA PHE A 23 -16.74 38.49 -0.03
C PHE A 23 -17.79 37.63 0.66
N SER A 24 -18.50 36.82 -0.13
CA SER A 24 -19.61 36.02 0.38
C SER A 24 -19.18 35.10 1.52
N SER A 25 -19.99 35.05 2.58
CA SER A 25 -19.84 34.06 3.65
C SER A 25 -20.04 32.61 3.18
N ASN A 26 -20.62 32.43 2.00
CA ASN A 26 -20.86 31.12 1.42
C ASN A 26 -19.64 30.54 0.70
N ASN A 27 -18.62 31.35 0.43
CA ASN A 27 -17.40 30.90 -0.23
C ASN A 27 -16.68 29.83 0.60
N ILE A 28 -16.10 28.84 -0.10
CA ILE A 28 -15.33 27.77 0.52
C ILE A 28 -13.85 28.15 0.51
N ILE A 29 -13.22 28.12 1.68
CA ILE A 29 -11.76 28.22 1.80
C ILE A 29 -11.31 27.02 2.63
N GLN A 30 -10.61 26.09 2.00
CA GLN A 30 -9.93 25.02 2.71
C GLN A 30 -8.60 25.54 3.22
N SER A 31 -8.47 25.76 4.53
CA SER A 31 -7.22 26.22 5.15
C SER A 31 -6.97 25.55 6.49
N PRO A 32 -5.72 25.14 6.80
CA PRO A 32 -5.32 24.71 8.13
C PRO A 32 -5.19 25.86 9.15
N THR A 33 -5.21 27.13 8.69
CA THR A 33 -5.16 28.36 9.51
C THR A 33 -6.38 29.24 9.27
N ALA A 34 -6.43 30.43 9.88
CA ALA A 34 -7.46 31.42 9.56
C ALA A 34 -7.42 31.74 8.05
N GLY A 35 -8.53 31.48 7.34
CA GLY A 35 -8.64 31.63 5.88
C GLY A 35 -8.48 33.08 5.36
N PHE A 36 -8.28 34.05 6.24
CA PHE A 36 -8.03 35.44 5.93
C PHE A 36 -6.91 36.03 6.78
N GLN A 37 -6.09 36.86 6.15
CA GLN A 37 -5.09 37.69 6.82
C GLN A 37 -5.31 39.15 6.42
N VAL A 38 -5.69 40.00 7.38
CA VAL A 38 -5.82 41.45 7.17
C VAL A 38 -4.52 42.11 7.62
N VAL A 39 -3.82 42.77 6.71
CA VAL A 39 -2.50 43.41 6.96
C VAL A 39 -2.66 44.93 7.00
N SER A 40 -1.94 45.59 7.92
CA SER A 40 -1.88 47.06 8.05
C SER A 40 -1.48 47.73 6.72
N PRO A 41 -2.07 48.87 6.32
CA PRO A 41 -2.96 49.75 7.10
C PRO A 41 -4.44 49.41 7.00
N CYS A 42 -4.83 48.27 6.43
CA CYS A 42 -6.23 47.86 6.35
C CYS A 42 -6.81 47.65 7.76
N THR A 43 -7.95 48.29 8.03
CA THR A 43 -8.68 48.18 9.30
C THR A 43 -10.03 47.52 9.05
N GLY A 44 -10.31 46.38 9.70
CA GLY A 44 -11.59 45.66 9.54
C GLY A 44 -11.54 44.23 10.10
N SER A 45 -12.71 43.60 10.22
CA SER A 45 -12.84 42.18 10.59
C SER A 45 -12.73 41.30 9.35
N ALA A 46 -12.09 40.14 9.48
CA ALA A 46 -12.09 39.13 8.43
C ALA A 46 -13.54 38.68 8.12
N PRO A 47 -13.92 38.56 6.84
CA PRO A 47 -15.22 38.03 6.48
C PRO A 47 -15.33 36.56 6.91
N THR A 48 -16.56 36.12 7.20
CA THR A 48 -16.82 34.70 7.44
C THR A 48 -16.74 33.92 6.14
N PHE A 49 -16.53 32.61 6.23
CA PHE A 49 -16.46 31.69 5.10
C PHE A 49 -16.79 30.27 5.56
N VAL A 50 -17.05 29.38 4.60
CA VAL A 50 -17.22 27.95 4.87
C VAL A 50 -15.84 27.28 4.86
N ASN A 51 -15.33 26.89 6.04
CA ASN A 51 -14.09 26.13 6.13
C ASN A 51 -14.37 24.63 5.99
N THR A 52 -14.26 24.11 4.77
CA THR A 52 -14.41 22.69 4.49
C THR A 52 -13.60 22.29 3.27
N ASN A 53 -13.33 20.99 3.12
CA ASN A 53 -12.67 20.45 1.94
C ASN A 53 -13.69 20.38 0.78
N PRO A 54 -13.44 21.05 -0.37
CA PRO A 54 -14.33 20.98 -1.53
C PRO A 54 -14.27 19.63 -2.27
N LEU A 55 -13.42 18.70 -1.82
CA LEU A 55 -13.20 17.37 -2.41
C LEU A 55 -12.79 17.44 -3.89
N ILE A 56 -11.88 18.37 -4.21
CA ILE A 56 -11.26 18.48 -5.54
C ILE A 56 -10.17 17.40 -5.66
N PHE A 57 -10.11 16.72 -6.81
CA PHE A 57 -9.13 15.66 -7.07
C PHE A 57 -7.86 16.21 -7.72
N GLY A 58 -6.69 15.64 -7.38
CA GLY A 58 -5.40 15.97 -8.00
C GLY A 58 -4.36 16.64 -7.08
N GLY A 59 -4.69 16.85 -5.80
CA GLY A 59 -3.72 17.37 -4.81
C GLY A 59 -3.12 18.74 -5.15
N THR A 60 -1.90 19.00 -4.67
CA THR A 60 -1.15 20.22 -5.03
C THR A 60 -0.60 20.07 -6.43
N PHE A 61 -1.07 20.91 -7.36
CA PHE A 61 -0.64 20.88 -8.76
C PHE A 61 0.43 21.95 -9.03
N THR A 62 1.51 21.58 -9.72
CA THR A 62 2.53 22.49 -10.24
C THR A 62 2.65 22.34 -11.76
N GLU A 63 3.36 23.25 -12.43
CA GLU A 63 3.56 23.19 -13.88
C GLU A 63 4.22 21.87 -14.35
N THR A 64 4.92 21.19 -13.44
CA THR A 64 5.62 19.93 -13.67
C THR A 64 4.82 18.69 -13.24
N SER A 65 3.61 18.85 -12.70
CA SER A 65 2.80 17.73 -12.24
C SER A 65 2.42 16.78 -13.39
N THR A 66 2.64 15.49 -13.15
CA THR A 66 2.38 14.37 -14.08
C THR A 66 1.21 13.50 -13.61
N SER A 67 0.34 14.01 -12.74
CA SER A 67 -0.87 13.32 -12.28
C SER A 67 -2.13 13.92 -12.89
N PRO A 68 -3.19 13.13 -13.16
CA PRO A 68 -4.49 13.67 -13.60
C PRO A 68 -5.14 14.55 -12.53
N ILE A 69 -5.92 15.53 -12.94
CA ILE A 69 -6.68 16.45 -12.05
C ILE A 69 -8.18 16.33 -12.32
N ASP A 70 -9.02 16.56 -11.31
CA ASP A 70 -10.43 16.89 -11.51
C ASP A 70 -10.75 18.20 -10.81
N PRO A 71 -10.97 19.30 -11.55
CA PRO A 71 -11.29 20.58 -10.95
C PRO A 71 -12.75 20.67 -10.45
N ARG A 72 -13.59 19.66 -10.71
CA ARG A 72 -14.97 19.59 -10.19
C ARG A 72 -14.95 19.37 -8.68
N ALA A 73 -15.60 20.26 -7.94
CA ALA A 73 -15.77 20.09 -6.50
C ALA A 73 -16.85 19.03 -6.20
N CYS A 74 -16.53 18.09 -5.32
CA CYS A 74 -17.44 17.01 -4.93
C CYS A 74 -18.06 17.19 -3.54
N GLY A 75 -17.62 18.18 -2.75
CA GLY A 75 -18.16 18.44 -1.41
C GLY A 75 -19.58 19.01 -1.46
N SER A 76 -20.46 18.58 -0.54
CA SER A 76 -21.85 19.07 -0.46
C SER A 76 -21.95 20.59 -0.24
N ALA A 77 -20.95 21.18 0.42
CA ALA A 77 -20.83 22.62 0.60
C ALA A 77 -20.70 23.39 -0.74
N ALA A 78 -20.18 22.74 -1.79
CA ALA A 78 -20.08 23.32 -3.12
C ALA A 78 -21.45 23.44 -3.80
N TYR A 79 -22.44 22.66 -3.40
CA TYR A 79 -23.78 22.63 -4.03
C TYR A 79 -24.88 23.21 -3.14
N SER A 80 -24.52 23.77 -1.98
CA SER A 80 -25.46 24.35 -1.01
C SER A 80 -25.12 25.80 -0.72
N ASN A 81 -26.13 26.62 -0.42
CA ASN A 81 -25.97 28.06 -0.18
C ASN A 81 -25.17 28.74 -1.32
N VAL A 82 -25.51 28.43 -2.57
CA VAL A 82 -24.88 29.04 -3.75
C VAL A 82 -25.37 30.48 -3.85
N ASP A 83 -24.46 31.43 -4.02
CA ASP A 83 -24.81 32.84 -4.09
C ASP A 83 -25.65 33.13 -5.35
N PRO A 84 -26.69 33.96 -5.24
CA PRO A 84 -27.45 34.39 -6.41
C PRO A 84 -26.57 35.27 -7.30
N VAL A 85 -26.96 35.36 -8.57
CA VAL A 85 -26.36 36.31 -9.51
C VAL A 85 -26.43 37.73 -8.92
N PRO A 86 -25.30 38.48 -8.90
CA PRO A 86 -25.27 39.81 -8.30
C PRO A 86 -26.32 40.74 -8.90
N ASN A 87 -27.26 41.21 -8.07
CA ASN A 87 -28.31 42.16 -8.44
C ASN A 87 -29.13 41.80 -9.71
N GLY A 88 -29.18 40.52 -10.10
CA GLY A 88 -29.88 40.08 -11.32
C GLY A 88 -29.21 40.50 -12.64
N ASP A 89 -27.89 40.74 -12.61
CA ASP A 89 -27.09 41.06 -13.81
C ASP A 89 -27.15 39.92 -14.85
N SER A 90 -27.63 40.24 -16.05
CA SER A 90 -27.83 39.27 -17.13
C SER A 90 -26.55 38.70 -17.74
N PHE A 91 -25.37 39.25 -17.40
CA PHE A 91 -24.10 38.71 -17.84
C PHE A 91 -23.75 37.39 -17.15
N PHE A 92 -24.11 37.23 -15.87
CA PHE A 92 -23.78 36.03 -15.09
C PHE A 92 -24.88 34.98 -15.22
N ASP A 93 -24.47 33.75 -15.53
CA ASP A 93 -25.36 32.60 -15.46
C ASP A 93 -25.67 32.24 -14.01
N THR A 94 -26.92 31.86 -13.75
CA THR A 94 -27.29 31.27 -12.46
C THR A 94 -26.77 29.84 -12.39
N THR A 95 -26.00 29.51 -11.35
CA THR A 95 -25.46 28.17 -11.13
C THR A 95 -26.09 27.51 -9.89
N THR A 96 -26.00 26.18 -9.81
CA THR A 96 -26.37 25.38 -8.63
C THR A 96 -25.14 24.89 -7.88
N TYR A 97 -23.98 25.51 -8.10
CA TYR A 97 -22.70 25.13 -7.54
C TYR A 97 -21.78 26.34 -7.34
N LYS A 98 -20.82 26.21 -6.43
CA LYS A 98 -19.74 27.16 -6.16
C LYS A 98 -18.47 26.75 -6.91
N GLY A 99 -17.78 27.73 -7.48
CA GLY A 99 -16.62 27.50 -8.33
C GLY A 99 -16.97 27.46 -9.82
N ALA A 100 -15.99 27.16 -10.66
CA ALA A 100 -16.13 27.22 -12.12
C ALA A 100 -16.62 25.92 -12.78
N PHE A 101 -16.87 24.87 -12.00
CA PHE A 101 -17.14 23.52 -12.49
C PHE A 101 -18.34 22.91 -11.78
N GLY A 102 -19.40 22.64 -12.55
CA GLY A 102 -20.52 21.79 -12.13
C GLY A 102 -20.22 20.33 -12.42
N SER A 103 -21.18 19.60 -13.01
CA SER A 103 -20.95 18.22 -13.47
C SER A 103 -20.06 18.13 -14.71
N VAL A 104 -19.96 19.21 -15.48
CA VAL A 104 -19.19 19.28 -16.73
C VAL A 104 -17.82 19.92 -16.48
N ASN A 105 -16.75 19.21 -16.85
CA ASN A 105 -15.42 19.78 -16.93
C ASN A 105 -15.23 20.46 -18.29
N TRP A 106 -15.51 21.76 -18.37
CA TRP A 106 -15.41 22.51 -19.62
C TRP A 106 -13.96 22.71 -20.09
N LEU A 107 -12.94 22.36 -19.30
CA LEU A 107 -11.54 22.37 -19.74
C LEU A 107 -11.16 21.10 -20.53
N ASP A 108 -12.00 20.06 -20.49
CA ASP A 108 -11.78 18.83 -21.22
C ASP A 108 -11.78 19.09 -22.74
N GLY A 109 -10.94 18.35 -23.45
CA GLY A 109 -10.82 18.40 -24.91
C GLY A 109 -9.98 19.54 -25.52
N TRP A 110 -9.61 20.59 -24.78
CA TRP A 110 -8.85 21.72 -25.36
C TRP A 110 -7.81 22.38 -24.46
N SER A 111 -7.91 22.20 -23.14
CA SER A 111 -6.94 22.81 -22.23
C SER A 111 -5.59 22.09 -22.28
N PHE A 112 -4.55 22.77 -21.81
CA PHE A 112 -3.19 22.25 -21.69
C PHE A 112 -3.09 20.93 -20.91
N PHE A 113 -4.02 20.68 -19.99
CA PHE A 113 -4.07 19.46 -19.19
C PHE A 113 -4.42 18.22 -20.02
N ASN A 114 -5.04 18.39 -21.19
CA ASN A 114 -5.52 17.30 -22.05
C ASN A 114 -4.64 17.05 -23.30
N LEU A 115 -3.36 17.41 -23.24
CA LEU A 115 -2.40 17.14 -24.33
C LEU A 115 -1.95 15.67 -24.35
N PRO A 116 -1.58 15.08 -25.51
CA PRO A 116 -1.24 13.65 -25.64
C PRO A 116 -0.11 13.13 -24.74
N ASN A 117 0.74 14.03 -24.23
CA ASN A 117 1.86 13.70 -23.34
C ASN A 117 1.64 14.22 -21.91
N ARG A 118 0.38 14.47 -21.55
CA ARG A 118 -0.03 14.84 -20.20
C ARG A 118 -1.12 13.90 -19.70
N PRO A 119 -1.26 13.77 -18.38
CA PRO A 119 -2.10 12.74 -17.77
C PRO A 119 -3.60 12.96 -17.99
N GLY A 120 -4.00 14.15 -18.47
CA GLY A 120 -5.39 14.48 -18.72
C GLY A 120 -6.14 14.91 -17.46
N PHE A 121 -7.46 15.01 -17.62
CA PHE A 121 -8.40 15.02 -16.51
C PHE A 121 -8.80 13.58 -16.17
N VAL A 122 -9.36 13.36 -14.98
CA VAL A 122 -10.12 12.12 -14.76
C VAL A 122 -11.28 12.05 -15.77
N SER A 123 -11.71 10.82 -16.08
CA SER A 123 -12.78 10.59 -17.04
C SER A 123 -14.06 11.37 -16.69
N SER A 124 -14.83 11.76 -17.71
CA SER A 124 -16.16 12.36 -17.52
C SER A 124 -17.13 11.44 -16.77
N THR A 125 -16.86 10.13 -16.73
CA THR A 125 -17.59 9.11 -15.96
C THR A 125 -17.26 9.11 -14.47
N PHE A 126 -16.27 9.88 -14.03
CA PHE A 126 -15.95 10.05 -12.62
C PHE A 126 -17.17 10.60 -11.87
N THR A 127 -17.63 9.85 -10.86
CA THR A 127 -18.78 10.23 -10.04
C THR A 127 -18.29 10.73 -8.68
N CYS A 128 -18.71 11.93 -8.32
CA CYS A 128 -18.54 12.41 -6.95
C CYS A 128 -19.30 11.48 -5.99
N PRO A 129 -18.74 11.18 -4.80
CA PRO A 129 -19.51 10.49 -3.78
C PRO A 129 -20.74 11.36 -3.41
N SER A 130 -21.89 10.73 -3.15
CA SER A 130 -23.13 11.44 -2.82
C SER A 130 -22.95 12.34 -1.59
N ALA A 131 -23.76 13.39 -1.44
CA ALA A 131 -23.68 14.34 -0.32
C ALA A 131 -23.81 13.71 1.09
N ALA A 132 -24.20 12.44 1.21
CA ALA A 132 -24.07 11.67 2.46
C ALA A 132 -22.59 11.43 2.88
N ALA A 133 -21.65 11.54 1.94
CA ALA A 133 -20.21 11.41 2.13
C ALA A 133 -19.49 12.74 2.44
N SER A 134 -20.22 13.84 2.67
CA SER A 134 -19.60 15.08 3.18
C SER A 134 -19.35 15.06 4.69
N ASN A 135 -19.92 14.09 5.39
CA ASN A 135 -19.28 13.53 6.57
C ASN A 135 -18.29 12.51 6.02
N TYR A 136 -17.02 12.60 6.40
CA TYR A 136 -16.07 11.49 6.24
C TYR A 136 -16.83 10.17 6.44
N PRO A 137 -16.81 9.21 5.50
CA PRO A 137 -17.67 8.04 5.66
C PRO A 137 -17.28 7.32 6.96
N ASP A 138 -18.11 7.43 8.00
CA ASP A 138 -18.03 6.54 9.16
C ASP A 138 -18.35 5.09 8.73
N ASP A 139 -18.91 4.93 7.52
CA ASP A 139 -19.19 3.66 6.89
C ASP A 139 -17.92 3.03 6.28
N PRO A 140 -17.61 1.79 6.67
CA PRO A 140 -16.56 1.01 6.06
C PRO A 140 -16.83 0.77 4.57
N VAL A 141 -15.77 0.84 3.77
CA VAL A 141 -15.79 0.51 2.34
C VAL A 141 -15.08 -0.81 2.14
N VAL A 142 -15.81 -1.79 1.60
CA VAL A 142 -15.27 -3.11 1.27
C VAL A 142 -14.81 -3.11 -0.19
N LEU A 143 -13.53 -3.44 -0.42
CA LEU A 143 -12.94 -3.68 -1.73
C LEU A 143 -12.91 -5.18 -1.97
N SER A 144 -13.58 -5.62 -3.05
CA SER A 144 -13.71 -7.03 -3.42
C SER A 144 -14.19 -7.13 -4.87
N GLY A 145 -13.65 -8.08 -5.65
CA GLY A 145 -14.07 -8.33 -7.02
C GLY A 145 -13.69 -7.23 -8.01
N THR A 146 -14.36 -7.18 -9.16
CA THR A 146 -14.02 -6.24 -10.24
C THR A 146 -14.76 -4.92 -10.11
N LEU A 147 -14.04 -3.80 -10.16
CA LEU A 147 -14.63 -2.47 -10.21
C LEU A 147 -15.40 -2.26 -11.52
N SER A 148 -16.62 -1.72 -11.42
CA SER A 148 -17.49 -1.45 -12.57
C SER A 148 -17.41 -0.02 -13.10
N ALA A 149 -16.78 0.89 -12.35
CA ALA A 149 -16.59 2.30 -12.68
C ALA A 149 -15.37 2.85 -11.93
N ASP A 150 -14.90 4.04 -12.33
CA ASP A 150 -13.87 4.77 -11.60
C ASP A 150 -14.26 4.94 -10.14
N MET A 151 -13.29 4.77 -9.23
CA MET A 151 -13.51 4.83 -7.78
C MET A 151 -12.46 5.73 -7.13
N MET A 152 -12.88 6.55 -6.17
CA MET A 152 -11.98 7.37 -5.36
C MET A 152 -12.09 6.99 -3.89
N LEU A 153 -10.96 6.65 -3.27
CA LEU A 153 -10.83 6.41 -1.84
C LEU A 153 -10.39 7.71 -1.16
N TYR A 154 -11.20 8.21 -0.24
CA TYR A 154 -10.95 9.42 0.52
C TYR A 154 -10.41 9.07 1.90
N ARG A 155 -9.56 9.91 2.48
CA ARG A 155 -9.12 9.74 3.87
C ARG A 155 -10.35 9.59 4.79
N GLY A 156 -10.17 8.97 5.95
CA GLY A 156 -11.07 8.98 7.10
C GLY A 156 -12.27 8.04 7.01
N ALA A 157 -12.46 7.36 5.88
CA ALA A 157 -13.20 6.11 5.85
C ALA A 157 -12.30 4.93 6.23
N LEU A 158 -12.93 3.85 6.71
CA LEU A 158 -12.28 2.56 6.92
C LEU A 158 -12.34 1.73 5.64
N TYR A 159 -11.20 1.47 4.99
CA TYR A 159 -11.13 0.61 3.81
C TYR A 159 -10.71 -0.80 4.17
N VAL A 160 -11.48 -1.78 3.75
CA VAL A 160 -11.20 -3.21 3.97
C VAL A 160 -11.14 -3.95 2.65
N LEU A 161 -9.98 -4.52 2.32
CA LEU A 161 -9.77 -5.38 1.17
C LEU A 161 -10.06 -6.83 1.58
N THR A 162 -11.17 -7.42 1.10
CA THR A 162 -11.62 -8.76 1.56
C THR A 162 -11.39 -9.88 0.56
N SER A 163 -11.03 -9.55 -0.68
CA SER A 163 -10.68 -10.51 -1.73
C SER A 163 -9.77 -9.84 -2.77
N GLN A 164 -9.42 -10.56 -3.84
CA GLN A 164 -8.81 -9.95 -5.01
C GLN A 164 -9.73 -8.88 -5.60
N THR A 165 -9.26 -7.63 -5.59
CA THR A 165 -9.94 -6.48 -6.20
C THR A 165 -9.29 -6.14 -7.52
N PHE A 166 -10.07 -6.09 -8.58
CA PHE A 166 -9.58 -5.86 -9.93
C PHE A 166 -10.00 -4.50 -10.47
N VAL A 167 -9.05 -3.75 -11.00
CA VAL A 167 -9.25 -2.50 -11.72
C VAL A 167 -9.10 -2.77 -13.22
N PRO A 168 -10.20 -2.99 -13.96
CA PRO A 168 -10.14 -3.42 -15.35
C PRO A 168 -9.76 -2.28 -16.32
N SER A 169 -9.59 -2.65 -17.59
CA SER A 169 -9.28 -1.71 -18.67
C SER A 169 -10.26 -0.53 -18.72
N GLY A 170 -9.72 0.69 -18.80
CA GLY A 170 -10.51 1.93 -18.87
C GLY A 170 -11.04 2.43 -17.52
N ILE A 171 -10.81 1.71 -16.43
CA ILE A 171 -11.19 2.11 -15.07
C ILE A 171 -9.97 2.62 -14.29
N THR A 172 -10.19 3.64 -13.47
CA THR A 172 -9.20 4.24 -12.58
C THR A 172 -9.62 4.10 -11.12
N LEU A 173 -8.74 3.52 -10.30
CA LEU A 173 -8.82 3.60 -8.85
C LEU A 173 -7.91 4.73 -8.35
N ALA A 174 -8.51 5.76 -7.79
CA ALA A 174 -7.79 6.89 -7.22
C ALA A 174 -7.82 6.82 -5.68
N ILE A 175 -6.73 7.22 -5.02
CA ILE A 175 -6.57 7.10 -3.58
C ILE A 175 -5.99 8.40 -3.03
N GLN A 176 -6.70 9.02 -2.09
CA GLN A 176 -6.27 10.25 -1.44
C GLN A 176 -5.08 10.01 -0.52
N ALA A 177 -4.17 11.00 -0.43
CA ALA A 177 -3.10 11.02 0.55
C ALA A 177 -3.59 10.76 1.99
N GLY A 178 -2.91 9.84 2.70
CA GLY A 178 -3.22 9.46 4.08
C GLY A 178 -4.37 8.45 4.23
N VAL A 179 -4.81 7.81 3.15
CA VAL A 179 -5.69 6.64 3.22
C VAL A 179 -4.89 5.43 3.69
N THR A 180 -5.48 4.65 4.60
CA THR A 180 -5.00 3.31 4.96
C THR A 180 -6.03 2.28 4.51
N ILE A 181 -5.58 1.22 3.85
CA ILE A 181 -6.39 0.09 3.37
C ILE A 181 -5.91 -1.16 4.11
N TYR A 182 -6.86 -1.85 4.74
CA TYR A 182 -6.60 -3.02 5.56
C TYR A 182 -7.07 -4.30 4.86
N ALA A 183 -6.19 -5.25 4.63
CA ALA A 183 -6.52 -6.54 4.04
C ALA A 183 -7.00 -7.54 5.10
N SER A 184 -8.12 -8.23 4.81
CA SER A 184 -8.65 -9.33 5.63
C SER A 184 -7.70 -10.53 5.69
N PRO A 185 -7.78 -11.38 6.72
CA PRO A 185 -7.12 -12.67 6.68
C PRO A 185 -7.52 -13.46 5.43
N VAL A 186 -6.59 -14.28 4.93
CA VAL A 186 -6.84 -15.21 3.81
C VAL A 186 -7.93 -16.22 4.20
N ALA A 187 -8.87 -16.49 3.30
CA ALA A 187 -9.91 -17.47 3.53
C ALA A 187 -9.32 -18.89 3.53
N ALA A 188 -9.65 -19.69 4.56
CA ALA A 188 -9.11 -21.03 4.75
C ALA A 188 -9.55 -22.05 3.67
N ASP A 189 -10.52 -21.70 2.83
CA ASP A 189 -11.15 -22.55 1.82
C ASP A 189 -10.71 -22.27 0.37
N GLY A 190 -9.67 -21.44 0.16
CA GLY A 190 -9.02 -21.31 -1.16
C GLY A 190 -9.57 -20.20 -2.07
N GLY A 191 -10.04 -19.09 -1.51
CA GLY A 191 -10.53 -17.91 -2.27
C GLY A 191 -9.47 -16.96 -2.83
N GLY A 192 -8.19 -17.33 -2.78
CA GLY A 192 -7.05 -16.45 -3.05
C GLY A 192 -6.83 -15.43 -1.92
N ALA A 193 -5.58 -15.00 -1.70
CA ALA A 193 -5.31 -13.96 -0.74
C ALA A 193 -5.87 -12.60 -1.24
N PRO A 194 -6.41 -11.74 -0.35
CA PRO A 194 -6.83 -10.41 -0.76
C PRO A 194 -5.67 -9.64 -1.38
N ALA A 195 -5.86 -9.10 -2.59
CA ALA A 195 -4.84 -8.37 -3.34
C ALA A 195 -5.50 -7.25 -4.14
N LEU A 196 -4.73 -6.21 -4.48
CA LEU A 196 -5.20 -5.16 -5.39
C LEU A 196 -4.50 -5.33 -6.74
N ILE A 197 -5.28 -5.61 -7.78
CA ILE A 197 -4.78 -5.92 -9.12
C ILE A 197 -5.23 -4.83 -10.10
N ILE A 198 -4.26 -4.15 -10.69
CA ILE A 198 -4.48 -3.21 -11.80
C ILE A 198 -4.29 -3.99 -13.10
N GLU A 199 -5.38 -4.25 -13.82
CA GLU A 199 -5.33 -5.03 -15.06
C GLU A 199 -4.78 -4.19 -16.24
N LYS A 200 -4.45 -4.86 -17.35
CA LYS A 200 -4.05 -4.21 -18.61
C LYS A 200 -5.02 -3.08 -19.00
N GLY A 201 -4.50 -1.87 -19.07
CA GLY A 201 -5.24 -0.66 -19.42
C GLY A 201 -6.11 -0.08 -18.29
N GLY A 202 -6.13 -0.70 -17.10
CA GLY A 202 -6.62 -0.11 -15.87
C GLY A 202 -5.56 0.81 -15.25
N ARG A 203 -5.96 1.68 -14.32
CA ARG A 203 -5.06 2.68 -13.72
C ARG A 203 -5.24 2.80 -12.22
N ILE A 204 -4.13 3.04 -11.51
CA ILE A 204 -4.12 3.46 -10.11
C ILE A 204 -3.51 4.87 -9.97
N LEU A 205 -4.16 5.73 -9.18
CA LEU A 205 -3.63 7.05 -8.82
C LEU A 205 -3.51 7.12 -7.29
N ALA A 206 -2.40 6.64 -6.76
CA ALA A 206 -2.07 6.67 -5.33
C ALA A 206 -1.06 7.79 -5.06
N LEU A 207 -1.58 8.98 -4.75
CA LEU A 207 -0.80 10.22 -4.64
C LEU A 207 -0.67 10.64 -3.17
N GLY A 208 0.11 9.88 -2.41
CA GLY A 208 0.48 10.19 -1.04
C GLY A 208 1.45 11.37 -0.95
N THR A 209 1.81 11.72 0.29
CA THR A 209 2.89 12.68 0.58
C THR A 209 3.72 12.16 1.75
N SER A 210 4.91 12.72 2.00
CA SER A 210 5.74 12.31 3.14
C SER A 210 5.03 12.43 4.49
N ILE A 211 4.15 13.42 4.69
CA ILE A 211 3.38 13.59 5.93
C ILE A 211 2.01 12.89 5.89
N ALA A 212 1.63 12.33 4.75
CA ALA A 212 0.35 11.65 4.55
C ALA A 212 0.52 10.56 3.47
N PRO A 213 1.33 9.53 3.74
CA PRO A 213 1.51 8.41 2.83
C PRO A 213 0.21 7.61 2.71
N ILE A 214 0.06 6.91 1.59
CA ILE A 214 -0.99 5.90 1.44
C ILE A 214 -0.42 4.57 1.94
N THR A 215 -1.17 3.84 2.75
CA THR A 215 -0.71 2.54 3.28
C THR A 215 -1.67 1.42 2.96
N PHE A 216 -1.15 0.35 2.40
CA PHE A 216 -1.78 -0.96 2.34
C PHE A 216 -1.13 -1.84 3.41
N THR A 217 -1.94 -2.46 4.27
CA THR A 217 -1.49 -3.30 5.39
C THR A 217 -2.56 -4.34 5.74
N ALA A 218 -2.28 -5.24 6.68
CA ALA A 218 -3.22 -6.26 7.14
C ALA A 218 -3.98 -5.85 8.42
N PHE A 219 -5.04 -6.59 8.78
CA PHE A 219 -5.61 -6.49 10.14
C PHE A 219 -4.59 -6.93 11.20
N ASN A 220 -4.50 -6.16 12.29
CA ASN A 220 -3.73 -6.49 13.50
C ASN A 220 -2.33 -7.06 13.19
N PRO A 221 -1.45 -6.27 12.56
CA PRO A 221 -0.15 -6.75 12.08
C PRO A 221 0.77 -7.20 13.24
N THR A 222 0.54 -6.59 14.42
CA THR A 222 1.15 -6.92 15.70
C THR A 222 0.54 -8.19 16.32
N VAL A 223 1.00 -9.37 15.92
CA VAL A 223 0.81 -10.60 16.72
C VAL A 223 2.05 -10.89 17.53
N SER A 224 1.95 -10.94 18.86
CA SER A 224 3.07 -11.31 19.74
C SER A 224 3.63 -12.67 19.31
N SER A 225 4.68 -12.67 18.49
CA SER A 225 5.48 -13.86 18.31
C SER A 225 6.19 -14.15 19.63
N SER A 226 6.60 -15.39 19.85
CA SER A 226 7.51 -15.74 20.94
C SER A 226 8.88 -15.07 20.82
N SER A 227 9.15 -14.37 19.70
CA SER A 227 10.33 -13.56 19.48
C SER A 227 10.02 -12.13 19.95
N SER A 228 10.14 -11.90 21.25
CA SER A 228 10.17 -10.55 21.81
C SER A 228 11.51 -9.90 21.49
N VAL A 229 11.50 -8.69 20.95
CA VAL A 229 12.67 -7.81 21.02
C VAL A 229 12.50 -6.89 22.23
N SER A 230 13.41 -6.99 23.20
CA SER A 230 13.53 -6.02 24.29
C SER A 230 14.28 -4.79 23.77
N THR A 231 13.63 -3.62 23.77
CA THR A 231 14.22 -2.40 23.18
C THR A 231 14.83 -1.42 24.19
N ASP A 232 14.63 -1.62 25.49
CA ASP A 232 15.47 -1.15 26.61
C ASP A 232 14.93 -1.74 27.94
N SER A 233 15.58 -1.43 29.08
CA SER A 233 15.19 -1.92 30.41
C SER A 233 13.95 -1.25 31.03
N THR A 234 13.23 -0.41 30.29
CA THR A 234 12.17 0.47 30.80
C THR A 234 10.87 0.51 29.99
N SER A 235 10.67 -0.23 28.90
CA SER A 235 9.34 -0.36 28.26
C SER A 235 9.13 -1.64 27.44
N ALA A 236 7.84 -2.00 27.34
CA ALA A 236 7.24 -3.28 26.95
C ALA A 236 7.81 -3.99 25.69
N ASP A 237 7.71 -5.32 25.69
CA ASP A 237 8.02 -6.20 24.57
C ASP A 237 7.37 -5.69 23.26
N THR A 238 8.18 -5.43 22.23
CA THR A 238 7.65 -5.16 20.89
C THR A 238 7.41 -6.48 20.18
N VAL A 239 6.19 -6.60 19.70
CA VAL A 239 5.66 -7.72 18.94
C VAL A 239 6.35 -7.83 17.57
N LEU A 240 6.85 -9.01 17.20
CA LEU A 240 7.32 -9.29 15.83
C LEU A 240 6.15 -9.18 14.86
N GLU A 241 6.30 -8.33 13.86
CA GLU A 241 5.29 -8.08 12.83
C GLU A 241 5.19 -9.29 11.90
N THR A 242 3.96 -9.77 11.64
CA THR A 242 3.82 -10.96 10.79
C THR A 242 3.76 -10.65 9.31
N ARG A 243 4.38 -11.53 8.53
CA ARG A 243 4.45 -11.47 7.07
C ARG A 243 3.31 -12.31 6.44
N GLY A 244 3.00 -12.10 5.15
CA GLY A 244 2.23 -13.06 4.34
C GLY A 244 0.73 -13.02 4.58
N LYS A 245 0.23 -11.87 5.01
CA LYS A 245 -1.17 -11.72 5.43
C LYS A 245 -2.12 -11.42 4.28
N TRP A 246 -1.59 -10.91 3.17
CA TRP A 246 -2.34 -10.55 1.99
C TRP A 246 -1.41 -10.56 0.77
N GLY A 247 -1.99 -10.39 -0.41
CA GLY A 247 -1.34 -10.66 -1.68
C GLY A 247 -0.58 -9.51 -2.34
N GLY A 248 -0.49 -8.36 -1.69
CA GLY A 248 0.22 -7.21 -2.23
C GLY A 248 -0.53 -6.44 -3.34
N LEU A 249 0.22 -5.54 -3.98
CA LEU A 249 -0.24 -4.64 -5.03
C LEU A 249 0.37 -5.07 -6.37
N ILE A 250 -0.48 -5.42 -7.33
CA ILE A 250 -0.04 -6.05 -8.57
C ILE A 250 -0.47 -5.20 -9.77
N LEU A 251 0.48 -4.74 -10.57
CA LEU A 251 0.24 -3.93 -11.76
C LEU A 251 0.55 -4.74 -13.01
N LEU A 252 -0.44 -4.93 -13.88
CA LEU A 252 -0.33 -5.66 -15.14
C LEU A 252 -0.38 -4.68 -16.31
N GLY A 253 0.78 -4.37 -16.88
CA GLY A 253 0.94 -3.48 -18.02
C GLY A 253 0.98 -4.19 -19.37
N ILE A 254 1.18 -3.39 -20.41
CA ILE A 254 1.33 -3.84 -21.81
C ILE A 254 2.71 -3.49 -22.41
N ALA A 255 3.73 -3.32 -21.58
CA ALA A 255 5.12 -3.16 -22.02
C ALA A 255 5.77 -4.51 -22.38
N PRO A 256 6.86 -4.51 -23.17
CA PRO A 256 7.51 -5.75 -23.60
C PRO A 256 8.05 -6.60 -22.45
N THR A 257 7.95 -7.91 -22.62
CA THR A 257 8.52 -8.97 -21.79
C THR A 257 9.19 -10.00 -22.71
N ASN A 258 9.99 -10.91 -22.18
CA ASN A 258 10.56 -12.03 -22.96
C ASN A 258 9.72 -13.32 -22.92
N VAL A 259 8.63 -13.31 -22.16
CA VAL A 259 7.59 -14.34 -22.14
C VAL A 259 6.40 -14.02 -23.06
N PRO A 260 5.57 -15.01 -23.45
CA PRO A 260 4.34 -14.77 -24.21
C PRO A 260 3.34 -13.84 -23.49
N THR A 261 2.57 -13.04 -24.23
CA THR A 261 1.54 -12.15 -23.64
C THR A 261 0.34 -12.90 -23.03
N THR A 262 0.32 -14.23 -23.14
CA THR A 262 -0.65 -15.14 -22.49
C THR A 262 -0.19 -15.59 -21.10
N THR A 263 1.05 -15.29 -20.70
CA THR A 263 1.58 -15.61 -19.38
C THR A 263 0.81 -14.87 -18.29
N GLN A 264 0.65 -15.55 -17.16
CA GLN A 264 -0.06 -15.06 -15.97
C GLN A 264 0.94 -14.91 -14.84
N ILE A 265 0.71 -13.91 -13.99
CA ILE A 265 1.38 -13.85 -12.69
C ILE A 265 0.78 -14.94 -11.83
N GLU A 266 1.62 -15.64 -11.09
CA GLU A 266 1.15 -16.61 -10.11
C GLU A 266 0.25 -15.97 -9.05
N GLY A 267 -0.59 -16.79 -8.42
CA GLY A 267 -1.50 -16.37 -7.36
C GLY A 267 -2.69 -15.51 -7.79
N ILE A 268 -2.75 -15.08 -9.05
CA ILE A 268 -3.87 -14.32 -9.61
C ILE A 268 -4.68 -15.20 -10.56
N THR A 269 -6.00 -15.23 -10.38
CA THR A 269 -6.86 -16.04 -11.26
C THR A 269 -7.05 -15.36 -12.63
N ALA A 270 -6.51 -15.98 -13.68
CA ALA A 270 -6.85 -15.71 -15.09
C ALA A 270 -6.57 -14.28 -15.59
N LYS A 271 -5.46 -13.66 -15.17
CA LYS A 271 -5.01 -12.35 -15.65
C LYS A 271 -3.63 -12.43 -16.28
N THR A 272 -3.42 -11.67 -17.37
CA THR A 272 -2.17 -11.68 -18.14
C THR A 272 -1.48 -10.32 -18.10
N TYR A 273 -0.17 -10.30 -18.33
CA TYR A 273 0.67 -9.10 -18.44
C TYR A 273 1.47 -9.11 -19.75
N GLY A 274 2.22 -8.04 -20.02
CA GLY A 274 3.06 -7.91 -21.19
C GLY A 274 2.33 -7.48 -22.46
N GLY A 275 3.09 -6.91 -23.39
CA GLY A 275 2.60 -6.38 -24.66
C GLY A 275 3.73 -5.77 -25.49
N THR A 276 3.44 -4.71 -26.25
CA THR A 276 4.40 -4.10 -27.17
C THR A 276 4.67 -2.62 -26.93
N ASN A 277 4.04 -2.01 -25.90
CA ASN A 277 4.13 -0.58 -25.65
C ASN A 277 5.07 -0.27 -24.46
N PRO A 278 6.36 0.06 -24.69
CA PRO A 278 7.30 0.39 -23.61
C PRO A 278 6.97 1.70 -22.89
N THR A 279 6.06 2.51 -23.43
CA THR A 279 5.62 3.78 -22.81
C THR A 279 4.23 3.69 -22.19
N ASP A 280 3.73 2.47 -21.99
CA ASP A 280 2.46 2.23 -21.28
C ASP A 280 2.46 2.83 -19.86
N SER A 281 1.27 3.14 -19.36
CA SER A 281 1.08 3.70 -18.02
C SER A 281 -0.06 3.02 -17.28
N SER A 282 0.28 2.36 -16.17
CA SER A 282 -0.64 1.83 -15.18
C SER A 282 -1.01 2.88 -14.11
N GLY A 283 -0.54 4.13 -14.25
CA GLY A 283 -0.85 5.25 -13.37
C GLY A 283 0.34 5.74 -12.53
N SER A 284 0.11 6.06 -11.26
CA SER A 284 1.10 6.66 -10.36
C SER A 284 1.01 6.14 -8.92
N LEU A 285 2.17 5.76 -8.37
CA LEU A 285 2.40 5.42 -6.98
C LEU A 285 3.41 6.42 -6.39
N GLN A 286 2.95 7.28 -5.48
CA GLN A 286 3.76 8.29 -4.80
C GLN A 286 3.54 8.24 -3.29
N TYR A 287 4.61 8.07 -2.50
CA TYR A 287 4.52 7.90 -1.03
C TYR A 287 3.54 6.78 -0.64
N VAL A 288 3.74 5.60 -1.25
CA VAL A 288 2.93 4.40 -1.02
C VAL A 288 3.70 3.43 -0.15
N ARG A 289 3.02 2.85 0.84
CA ARG A 289 3.58 1.84 1.75
C ARG A 289 2.77 0.56 1.61
N VAL A 290 3.43 -0.55 1.42
CA VAL A 290 2.83 -1.88 1.31
C VAL A 290 3.49 -2.77 2.36
N TRP A 291 2.74 -3.14 3.39
CA TRP A 291 3.29 -3.89 4.51
C TRP A 291 2.59 -5.24 4.69
N HIS A 292 3.32 -6.26 5.13
CA HIS A 292 2.80 -7.60 5.48
C HIS A 292 2.19 -8.39 4.30
N GLY A 293 2.61 -8.09 3.07
CA GLY A 293 2.23 -8.84 1.86
C GLY A 293 2.94 -10.20 1.77
N GLY A 294 2.96 -10.84 0.60
CA GLY A 294 3.67 -12.12 0.43
C GLY A 294 2.82 -13.37 0.63
N ALA A 295 1.49 -13.28 0.53
CA ALA A 295 0.65 -14.43 0.93
C ALA A 295 0.89 -15.66 0.06
N ILE A 296 1.22 -16.79 0.69
CA ILE A 296 1.36 -18.10 0.05
C ILE A 296 -0.02 -18.61 -0.36
N VAL A 297 -0.30 -18.69 -1.65
CA VAL A 297 -1.60 -19.10 -2.22
C VAL A 297 -1.59 -20.51 -2.82
N GLY A 298 -0.41 -21.14 -2.90
CA GLY A 298 -0.20 -22.54 -3.22
C GLY A 298 1.26 -22.94 -2.94
N ALA A 299 1.66 -24.17 -3.28
CA ALA A 299 3.08 -24.53 -3.21
C ALA A 299 3.80 -23.91 -4.41
N ASN A 300 4.86 -23.12 -4.17
CA ASN A 300 5.59 -22.36 -5.20
C ASN A 300 4.64 -21.47 -6.00
N ASN A 301 3.79 -20.76 -5.28
CA ASN A 301 2.75 -19.90 -5.80
C ASN A 301 2.49 -18.85 -4.72
N GLU A 302 3.40 -17.90 -4.66
CA GLU A 302 3.46 -16.80 -3.73
C GLU A 302 3.20 -15.49 -4.52
N ILE A 303 2.95 -14.38 -3.82
CA ILE A 303 2.63 -13.10 -4.47
C ILE A 303 3.26 -11.97 -3.68
N ASN A 304 3.90 -11.06 -4.38
CA ASN A 304 4.92 -10.17 -3.83
C ASN A 304 4.36 -8.90 -3.19
N GLY A 305 5.24 -8.05 -2.65
CA GLY A 305 4.84 -6.77 -2.10
C GLY A 305 4.24 -5.86 -3.16
N ILE A 306 5.08 -5.41 -4.10
CA ILE A 306 4.63 -4.70 -5.29
C ILE A 306 5.17 -5.41 -6.54
N THR A 307 4.26 -6.02 -7.31
CA THR A 307 4.57 -6.72 -8.56
C THR A 307 4.34 -5.82 -9.77
N PHE A 308 5.33 -5.75 -10.66
CA PHE A 308 5.25 -5.07 -11.95
C PHE A 308 5.31 -6.08 -13.11
N GLY A 309 4.16 -6.57 -13.54
CA GLY A 309 4.05 -7.41 -14.73
C GLY A 309 4.01 -6.57 -16.01
N GLY A 310 5.12 -6.49 -16.75
CA GLY A 310 5.17 -5.80 -18.04
C GLY A 310 4.73 -4.33 -17.96
N VAL A 311 5.08 -3.62 -16.89
CA VAL A 311 4.66 -2.23 -16.66
C VAL A 311 5.54 -1.26 -17.46
N GLY A 312 4.93 -0.27 -18.11
CA GLY A 312 5.62 0.67 -18.99
C GLY A 312 6.24 1.87 -18.27
N SER A 313 7.20 2.50 -18.96
CA SER A 313 7.92 3.71 -18.49
C SER A 313 7.05 4.97 -18.31
N GLY A 314 5.79 4.94 -18.77
CA GLY A 314 4.80 5.98 -18.50
C GLY A 314 4.16 5.89 -17.11
N THR A 315 4.41 4.81 -16.36
CA THR A 315 3.98 4.66 -14.97
C THR A 315 4.96 5.40 -14.05
N VAL A 316 4.44 6.19 -13.11
CA VAL A 316 5.27 6.91 -12.12
C VAL A 316 5.32 6.10 -10.83
N VAL A 317 6.52 5.68 -10.43
CA VAL A 317 6.76 5.00 -9.15
C VAL A 317 7.86 5.75 -8.40
N ASP A 318 7.47 6.46 -7.36
CA ASP A 318 8.35 7.40 -6.66
C ASP A 318 8.04 7.39 -5.15
N HIS A 319 9.05 7.23 -4.27
CA HIS A 319 8.85 7.09 -2.82
C HIS A 319 7.89 5.95 -2.44
N CYS A 320 8.24 4.70 -2.76
CA CYS A 320 7.46 3.54 -2.32
C CYS A 320 8.25 2.70 -1.30
N GLU A 321 7.56 2.14 -0.31
CA GLU A 321 8.15 1.26 0.69
C GLU A 321 7.40 -0.07 0.76
N VAL A 322 8.15 -1.15 0.82
CA VAL A 322 7.64 -2.49 1.15
C VAL A 322 8.28 -2.95 2.45
N ALA A 323 7.49 -3.50 3.37
CA ALA A 323 8.02 -4.02 4.63
C ALA A 323 7.32 -5.31 5.07
N PHE A 324 8.05 -6.22 5.71
CA PHE A 324 7.53 -7.49 6.24
C PHE A 324 6.80 -8.32 5.18
N ASN A 325 7.25 -8.29 3.94
CA ASN A 325 6.73 -9.19 2.91
C ASN A 325 7.28 -10.61 3.15
N VAL A 326 6.46 -11.68 2.99
CA VAL A 326 7.01 -13.06 3.07
C VAL A 326 7.93 -13.32 1.90
N ASP A 327 7.48 -12.90 0.73
CA ASP A 327 8.15 -13.07 -0.54
C ASP A 327 8.90 -11.77 -0.87
N ASP A 328 9.03 -11.41 -2.15
CA ASP A 328 9.80 -10.26 -2.57
C ASP A 328 9.23 -8.91 -2.17
N GLY A 329 10.12 -7.94 -1.97
CA GLY A 329 9.77 -6.54 -1.80
C GLY A 329 9.12 -5.98 -3.06
N PHE A 330 9.93 -5.75 -4.08
CA PHE A 330 9.49 -5.32 -5.40
C PHE A 330 9.97 -6.32 -6.45
N GLU A 331 9.06 -6.75 -7.31
CA GLU A 331 9.34 -7.77 -8.30
C GLU A 331 8.94 -7.26 -9.69
N PHE A 332 9.85 -7.43 -10.65
CA PHE A 332 9.71 -6.91 -12.01
C PHE A 332 9.68 -8.04 -13.03
N PHE A 333 8.49 -8.49 -13.41
CA PHE A 333 8.32 -9.41 -14.53
C PHE A 333 8.31 -8.66 -15.86
N GLY A 334 9.49 -8.40 -16.38
CA GLY A 334 9.70 -7.65 -17.61
C GLY A 334 9.21 -6.19 -17.54
N GLY A 335 9.04 -5.55 -18.69
CA GLY A 335 8.60 -4.16 -18.76
C GLY A 335 9.74 -3.15 -18.73
N THR A 336 9.38 -1.87 -18.54
CA THR A 336 10.27 -0.71 -18.72
C THR A 336 9.98 0.40 -17.71
N VAL A 337 9.19 0.12 -16.67
CA VAL A 337 8.89 1.08 -15.60
C VAL A 337 10.18 1.63 -15.01
N ASN A 338 10.20 2.93 -14.70
CA ASN A 338 11.32 3.54 -13.99
C ASN A 338 10.90 3.84 -12.57
N VAL A 339 11.80 3.64 -11.61
CA VAL A 339 11.51 3.73 -10.18
C VAL A 339 12.51 4.64 -9.46
N LYS A 340 12.03 5.45 -8.52
CA LYS A 340 12.90 6.32 -7.72
C LYS A 340 12.50 6.30 -6.25
N TYR A 341 13.48 6.33 -5.34
CA TYR A 341 13.23 6.33 -3.89
C TYR A 341 12.42 5.10 -3.43
N LEU A 342 12.99 3.90 -3.59
CA LEU A 342 12.35 2.65 -3.17
C LEU A 342 13.03 2.07 -1.94
N SER A 343 12.24 1.62 -0.97
CA SER A 343 12.72 1.01 0.27
C SER A 343 12.10 -0.35 0.48
N VAL A 344 12.93 -1.34 0.84
CA VAL A 344 12.48 -2.68 1.23
C VAL A 344 13.05 -3.01 2.60
N LEU A 345 12.18 -3.44 3.51
CA LEU A 345 12.53 -3.71 4.90
C LEU A 345 12.05 -5.10 5.30
N PHE A 346 12.98 -5.96 5.69
CA PHE A 346 12.68 -7.21 6.39
C PHE A 346 11.77 -8.17 5.60
N MET A 347 12.01 -8.31 4.29
CA MET A 347 11.36 -9.31 3.45
C MET A 347 11.83 -10.74 3.79
N GLY A 348 11.15 -11.76 3.29
CA GLY A 348 11.49 -13.17 3.53
C GLY A 348 12.14 -13.90 2.34
N ASP A 349 12.08 -13.34 1.14
CA ASP A 349 12.93 -13.71 -0.01
C ASP A 349 13.70 -12.48 -0.48
N ASP A 350 13.41 -11.89 -1.65
CA ASP A 350 14.29 -10.92 -2.27
C ASP A 350 13.85 -9.46 -2.13
N GLY A 351 14.83 -8.56 -2.04
CA GLY A 351 14.54 -7.15 -1.88
C GLY A 351 13.94 -6.58 -3.17
N PHE A 352 14.74 -6.66 -4.23
CA PHE A 352 14.33 -6.36 -5.59
C PHE A 352 14.58 -7.60 -6.45
N ASP A 353 13.51 -8.19 -6.98
CA ASP A 353 13.61 -9.28 -7.95
C ASP A 353 13.30 -8.79 -9.36
N VAL A 354 14.09 -9.21 -10.34
CA VAL A 354 14.06 -8.70 -11.71
C VAL A 354 14.17 -9.82 -12.72
N ASP A 355 13.07 -10.03 -13.44
CA ASP A 355 12.98 -11.13 -14.37
C ASP A 355 12.46 -10.76 -15.75
N GLN A 356 12.44 -11.77 -16.61
CA GLN A 356 11.60 -11.82 -17.81
C GLN A 356 11.74 -10.62 -18.77
N GLY A 357 12.95 -10.06 -18.84
CA GLY A 357 13.29 -9.04 -19.82
C GLY A 357 13.07 -7.61 -19.34
N TYR A 358 13.16 -7.32 -18.04
CA TYR A 358 12.96 -5.97 -17.52
C TYR A 358 14.08 -5.02 -17.95
N ILE A 359 13.71 -3.90 -18.57
CA ILE A 359 14.64 -2.86 -19.03
C ILE A 359 14.17 -1.50 -18.50
N GLY A 360 14.18 -1.35 -17.17
CA GLY A 360 13.87 -0.12 -16.47
C GLY A 360 15.08 0.54 -15.80
N LYS A 361 14.87 1.75 -15.26
CA LYS A 361 15.87 2.51 -14.51
C LYS A 361 15.45 2.62 -13.04
N GLY A 362 16.43 2.58 -12.15
CA GLY A 362 16.24 2.73 -10.71
C GLY A 362 17.24 3.71 -10.11
N GLN A 363 16.79 4.62 -9.26
CA GLN A 363 17.70 5.45 -8.46
C GLN A 363 17.21 5.66 -7.03
N PHE A 364 18.14 5.65 -6.06
CA PHE A 364 17.85 5.79 -4.63
C PHE A 364 17.05 4.58 -4.11
N LEU A 365 17.68 3.41 -4.19
CA LEU A 365 17.08 2.14 -3.79
C LEU A 365 17.74 1.65 -2.50
N ILE A 366 16.95 1.26 -1.51
CA ILE A 366 17.49 0.69 -0.27
C ILE A 366 16.81 -0.63 0.07
N VAL A 367 17.62 -1.62 0.45
CA VAL A 367 17.16 -2.85 1.09
C VAL A 367 17.85 -2.98 2.44
N ILE A 368 17.05 -3.30 3.45
CA ILE A 368 17.53 -3.79 4.74
C ILE A 368 16.92 -5.17 4.92
N GLU A 369 17.76 -6.19 4.75
CA GLU A 369 17.37 -7.58 4.95
C GLU A 369 16.97 -7.82 6.41
N GLY A 370 15.97 -8.68 6.60
CA GLY A 370 15.74 -9.32 7.90
C GLY A 370 16.63 -10.55 8.04
N LEU A 371 16.61 -11.21 9.21
CA LEU A 371 17.38 -12.44 9.41
C LEU A 371 17.06 -13.52 8.36
N SER A 372 15.82 -13.58 7.89
CA SER A 372 15.34 -14.64 7.01
C SER A 372 15.18 -14.24 5.54
N GLY A 373 15.60 -13.05 5.12
CA GLY A 373 15.60 -12.67 3.69
C GLY A 373 16.66 -13.45 2.92
N ASP A 374 16.49 -13.59 1.61
CA ASP A 374 17.44 -14.33 0.76
C ASP A 374 18.52 -13.42 0.19
N HIS A 375 18.16 -12.57 -0.80
CA HIS A 375 19.08 -11.59 -1.37
C HIS A 375 18.48 -10.18 -1.34
N SER A 376 19.33 -9.16 -1.33
CA SER A 376 18.87 -7.79 -1.49
C SER A 376 18.45 -7.50 -2.93
N MET A 377 19.08 -8.17 -3.90
CA MET A 377 18.65 -8.19 -5.29
C MET A 377 18.86 -9.57 -5.89
N GLU A 378 17.79 -10.20 -6.36
CA GLU A 378 17.88 -11.27 -7.35
C GLU A 378 17.66 -10.63 -8.74
N ILE A 379 18.52 -10.98 -9.69
CA ILE A 379 18.43 -10.46 -11.04
C ILE A 379 18.63 -11.59 -12.04
N ASP A 380 17.55 -11.95 -12.73
CA ASP A 380 17.47 -13.05 -13.67
C ASP A 380 17.11 -12.56 -15.09
N SER A 381 17.10 -13.46 -16.07
CA SER A 381 16.50 -13.13 -17.37
C SER A 381 16.03 -14.33 -18.19
N GLY A 382 16.68 -15.47 -18.03
CA GLY A 382 16.56 -16.65 -18.89
C GLY A 382 15.19 -17.30 -18.81
N LEU A 383 14.92 -18.20 -19.75
CA LEU A 383 13.71 -19.04 -19.71
C LEU A 383 14.09 -20.51 -19.84
N GLY A 384 13.94 -21.25 -18.75
CA GLY A 384 14.37 -22.65 -18.67
C GLY A 384 15.88 -22.75 -18.94
N SER A 385 16.29 -23.58 -19.88
CA SER A 385 17.72 -23.72 -20.23
C SER A 385 18.26 -22.66 -21.20
N ASN A 386 17.43 -21.70 -21.63
CA ASN A 386 17.85 -20.67 -22.57
C ASN A 386 18.25 -19.37 -21.85
N GLN A 387 19.54 -19.25 -21.55
CA GLN A 387 20.14 -18.07 -20.92
C GLN A 387 20.44 -16.93 -21.91
N ASP A 388 19.97 -17.00 -23.15
CA ASP A 388 20.14 -15.97 -24.18
C ASP A 388 18.80 -15.46 -24.76
N VAL A 389 17.72 -15.58 -23.99
CA VAL A 389 16.40 -15.08 -24.39
C VAL A 389 16.39 -13.54 -24.52
N THR A 390 15.56 -13.01 -25.42
CA THR A 390 15.42 -11.57 -25.63
C THR A 390 13.95 -11.11 -25.55
N PRO A 391 13.65 -9.87 -25.11
CA PRO A 391 14.58 -8.93 -24.48
C PRO A 391 15.22 -9.51 -23.22
N ARG A 392 16.50 -9.21 -23.00
CA ARG A 392 17.21 -9.63 -21.79
C ARG A 392 16.89 -8.64 -20.69
N SER A 393 16.72 -9.12 -19.45
CA SER A 393 16.67 -8.23 -18.30
C SER A 393 17.97 -7.45 -18.24
N HIS A 394 17.85 -6.14 -18.09
CA HIS A 394 18.98 -5.22 -18.12
C HIS A 394 18.68 -3.98 -17.26
N PRO A 395 18.42 -4.15 -15.95
CA PRO A 395 18.13 -3.05 -15.04
C PRO A 395 19.29 -2.04 -15.02
N ALA A 396 18.96 -0.75 -14.97
CA ALA A 396 19.95 0.32 -14.78
C ALA A 396 19.76 0.95 -13.40
N PHE A 397 20.40 0.38 -12.38
CA PHE A 397 20.27 0.78 -10.99
C PHE A 397 21.48 1.58 -10.50
N TYR A 398 21.23 2.82 -10.09
CA TYR A 398 22.26 3.73 -9.59
C TYR A 398 21.91 4.23 -8.19
N SER A 399 22.92 4.52 -7.36
CA SER A 399 22.70 5.09 -6.02
C SER A 399 21.81 4.18 -5.16
N PHE A 400 22.30 2.98 -4.89
CA PHE A 400 21.58 1.96 -4.12
C PHE A 400 22.36 1.53 -2.88
N THR A 401 21.66 1.12 -1.83
CA THR A 401 22.24 0.66 -0.56
C THR A 401 21.59 -0.66 -0.16
N LEU A 402 22.40 -1.71 -0.05
CA LEU A 402 21.99 -3.05 0.35
C LEU A 402 22.67 -3.38 1.67
N ILE A 403 21.88 -3.71 2.68
CA ILE A 403 22.35 -4.00 4.03
C ILE A 403 21.88 -5.39 4.40
N GLY A 404 22.84 -6.28 4.63
CA GLY A 404 22.55 -7.66 5.01
C GLY A 404 21.93 -7.78 6.40
N GLY A 405 21.18 -8.86 6.61
CA GLY A 405 20.42 -9.14 7.84
C GLY A 405 21.25 -9.35 9.11
N GLY A 406 22.58 -9.42 8.99
CA GLY A 406 23.52 -9.56 10.11
C GLY A 406 23.65 -11.00 10.62
N THR A 407 24.66 -11.28 11.45
CA THR A 407 24.96 -12.66 11.86
C THR A 407 24.08 -13.11 13.04
N GLY A 408 23.08 -13.97 12.80
CA GLY A 408 22.19 -14.52 13.83
C GLY A 408 21.81 -15.99 13.62
N THR A 409 21.37 -16.69 14.68
CA THR A 409 20.89 -18.08 14.56
C THR A 409 19.63 -18.16 13.70
N GLY A 410 19.65 -19.00 12.68
CA GLY A 410 18.52 -19.13 11.74
C GLY A 410 18.53 -18.08 10.63
N ALA A 411 19.58 -17.24 10.55
CA ALA A 411 19.73 -16.35 9.41
C ALA A 411 19.94 -17.16 8.13
N ARG A 412 19.24 -16.78 7.04
CA ARG A 412 19.56 -17.30 5.71
C ARG A 412 20.99 -16.87 5.33
N THR A 413 21.64 -17.68 4.51
CA THR A 413 23.04 -17.45 4.12
C THR A 413 23.12 -17.30 2.61
N GLY A 414 23.17 -16.05 2.14
CA GLY A 414 23.32 -15.70 0.72
C GLY A 414 24.28 -14.52 0.50
N GLU A 415 24.40 -14.12 -0.75
CA GLU A 415 24.97 -12.85 -1.19
C GLU A 415 23.93 -11.74 -1.19
N LEU A 416 24.37 -10.48 -1.29
CA LEU A 416 23.42 -9.37 -1.40
C LEU A 416 22.86 -9.23 -2.81
N ILE A 417 23.61 -9.62 -3.84
CA ILE A 417 23.14 -9.59 -5.23
C ILE A 417 23.43 -10.94 -5.87
N HIS A 418 22.38 -11.67 -6.22
CA HIS A 418 22.47 -12.90 -7.00
C HIS A 418 22.22 -12.58 -8.48
N VAL A 419 23.20 -12.87 -9.33
CA VAL A 419 23.15 -12.59 -10.77
C VAL A 419 22.99 -13.89 -11.53
N ASN A 420 21.80 -14.14 -12.07
CA ASN A 420 21.45 -15.44 -12.62
C ASN A 420 20.92 -15.35 -14.06
N ASP A 421 20.77 -16.52 -14.69
CA ASP A 421 20.03 -16.78 -15.93
C ASP A 421 20.34 -15.83 -17.08
N GLY A 422 21.62 -15.50 -17.22
CA GLY A 422 22.12 -14.59 -18.22
C GLY A 422 21.54 -13.19 -18.14
N THR A 423 21.30 -12.64 -16.96
CA THR A 423 20.87 -11.24 -16.87
C THR A 423 22.01 -10.27 -17.25
N GLY A 424 21.64 -9.13 -17.84
CA GLY A 424 22.52 -7.99 -18.06
C GLY A 424 22.33 -6.92 -16.97
N GLY A 425 22.84 -5.71 -17.18
CA GLY A 425 22.52 -4.60 -16.28
C GLY A 425 23.59 -3.52 -16.14
N LYS A 426 23.25 -2.44 -15.42
CA LYS A 426 24.17 -1.34 -15.11
C LYS A 426 24.04 -0.96 -13.64
N PHE A 427 25.11 -1.14 -12.88
CA PHE A 427 25.12 -0.92 -11.43
C PHE A 427 26.24 0.06 -11.03
N GLY A 428 25.86 1.26 -10.59
CA GLY A 428 26.81 2.33 -10.23
C GLY A 428 26.41 3.11 -8.97
N ASN A 429 27.39 3.75 -8.33
CA ASN A 429 27.21 4.45 -7.04
C ASN A 429 26.54 3.60 -5.95
N GLY A 430 26.75 2.29 -5.97
CA GLY A 430 26.18 1.32 -5.01
C GLY A 430 26.99 1.18 -3.71
N ILE A 431 26.29 0.76 -2.66
CA ILE A 431 26.85 0.32 -1.39
C ILE A 431 26.25 -1.04 -1.05
N LEU A 432 27.10 -2.04 -0.87
CA LEU A 432 26.76 -3.35 -0.35
C LEU A 432 27.46 -3.50 0.99
N ALA A 433 26.69 -3.58 2.07
CA ALA A 433 27.22 -3.58 3.42
C ALA A 433 26.80 -4.85 4.16
N TYR A 434 27.78 -5.50 4.80
CA TYR A 434 27.56 -6.65 5.66
C TYR A 434 26.84 -7.84 4.99
N PRO A 435 27.26 -8.27 3.78
CA PRO A 435 26.76 -9.52 3.22
C PRO A 435 27.05 -10.69 4.16
N HIS A 436 26.17 -11.70 4.16
CA HIS A 436 26.41 -12.96 4.86
C HIS A 436 27.57 -13.75 4.25
N LEU A 437 27.56 -13.91 2.93
CA LEU A 437 28.64 -14.56 2.17
C LEU A 437 29.37 -13.55 1.30
N ASN A 438 28.84 -13.27 0.12
CA ASN A 438 29.51 -12.44 -0.89
C ASN A 438 28.74 -11.15 -1.16
N GLY A 439 29.42 -10.15 -1.71
CA GLY A 439 28.73 -8.99 -2.27
C GLY A 439 27.84 -9.39 -3.45
N LEU A 440 28.46 -9.95 -4.49
CA LEU A 440 27.80 -10.48 -5.69
C LEU A 440 28.16 -11.95 -5.91
N LEU A 441 27.18 -12.75 -6.32
CA LEU A 441 27.37 -14.09 -6.89
C LEU A 441 26.90 -14.08 -8.34
N PHE A 442 27.62 -14.79 -9.22
CA PHE A 442 27.17 -15.06 -10.58
C PHE A 442 26.88 -16.54 -10.77
N GLU A 443 25.73 -16.82 -11.37
CA GLU A 443 25.24 -18.12 -11.79
C GLU A 443 24.73 -18.05 -13.24
N ASP A 444 24.77 -19.19 -13.94
CA ASP A 444 24.16 -19.42 -15.24
C ASP A 444 24.22 -18.29 -16.28
N CYS A 445 25.44 -17.81 -16.52
CA CYS A 445 25.71 -16.71 -17.44
C CYS A 445 25.32 -16.99 -18.92
N GLY A 446 24.75 -15.98 -19.58
CA GLY A 446 24.38 -16.01 -20.99
C GLY A 446 25.59 -16.03 -21.91
N SER A 447 25.56 -16.82 -22.98
CA SER A 447 26.71 -17.02 -23.86
C SER A 447 27.06 -15.79 -24.72
N THR A 448 26.10 -14.85 -24.84
CA THR A 448 26.23 -13.62 -25.62
C THR A 448 26.58 -12.39 -24.79
N LEU A 449 26.67 -12.51 -23.46
CA LEU A 449 26.92 -11.40 -22.56
C LEU A 449 28.40 -11.07 -22.42
N SER A 450 28.70 -9.77 -22.38
CA SER A 450 30.01 -9.26 -21.95
C SER A 450 29.96 -8.71 -20.53
N TYR A 451 30.87 -9.14 -19.67
CA TYR A 451 30.97 -8.65 -18.29
C TYR A 451 32.07 -7.57 -18.24
N THR A 452 31.73 -6.34 -17.81
CA THR A 452 32.68 -5.19 -17.82
C THR A 452 32.59 -4.28 -16.58
N GLN A 453 33.72 -3.71 -16.17
CA GLN A 453 33.79 -2.57 -15.22
C GLN A 453 34.08 -1.23 -15.90
N THR A 454 34.20 -1.22 -17.23
CA THR A 454 34.31 0.00 -18.05
C THR A 454 33.03 0.18 -18.84
N LEU A 455 32.32 1.28 -18.59
CA LEU A 455 31.08 1.58 -19.30
C LEU A 455 31.39 1.79 -20.81
N PRO A 456 30.87 0.96 -21.73
CA PRO A 456 31.25 1.06 -23.13
C PRO A 456 30.73 2.35 -23.79
N ALA A 457 31.53 2.96 -24.66
CA ALA A 457 31.18 4.22 -25.33
C ALA A 457 30.11 4.07 -26.43
N ALA A 458 29.95 2.87 -27.01
CA ALA A 458 29.00 2.56 -28.08
C ALA A 458 27.67 1.96 -27.59
N SER A 459 27.58 1.51 -26.33
CA SER A 459 26.36 0.98 -25.68
C SER A 459 25.44 2.10 -25.16
N VAL A 460 25.23 3.11 -26.01
CA VAL A 460 24.61 4.42 -25.69
C VAL A 460 23.12 4.29 -25.37
N SER A 461 22.47 3.18 -25.73
CA SER A 461 21.09 2.90 -25.29
C SER A 461 21.07 2.23 -23.91
N ILE A 462 20.14 2.62 -23.04
CA ILE A 462 19.80 1.86 -21.82
C ILE A 462 19.23 0.47 -22.15
N SER A 463 18.79 0.27 -23.39
CA SER A 463 18.19 -0.96 -23.91
C SER A 463 19.13 -1.85 -24.73
N ASP A 464 20.46 -1.72 -24.58
CA ASP A 464 21.40 -2.64 -25.24
C ASP A 464 21.69 -3.82 -24.30
N PRO A 465 21.09 -5.01 -24.52
CA PRO A 465 21.16 -6.13 -23.59
C PRO A 465 22.51 -6.88 -23.60
N GLY A 466 23.50 -6.45 -24.39
CA GLY A 466 24.72 -7.24 -24.65
C GLY A 466 25.77 -7.28 -23.53
N TYR A 467 25.50 -6.71 -22.35
CA TYR A 467 26.51 -6.64 -21.29
C TYR A 467 25.94 -6.63 -19.87
N PHE A 468 26.83 -6.88 -18.91
CA PHE A 468 26.65 -6.61 -17.49
C PHE A 468 27.74 -5.64 -17.04
N TYR A 469 27.35 -4.45 -16.60
CA TYR A 469 28.24 -3.42 -16.08
C TYR A 469 28.12 -3.30 -14.57
N PHE A 470 29.24 -3.48 -13.88
CA PHE A 470 29.36 -3.19 -12.45
C PHE A 470 30.51 -2.22 -12.21
N SER A 471 30.22 -1.05 -11.64
CA SER A 471 31.26 -0.06 -11.40
C SER A 471 32.27 -0.53 -10.35
N ALA A 472 33.56 -0.39 -10.66
CA ALA A 472 34.64 -0.55 -9.68
C ALA A 472 34.58 0.49 -8.55
N ASN A 473 33.83 1.59 -8.73
CA ASN A 473 33.62 2.60 -7.70
C ASN A 473 32.58 2.18 -6.65
N ASN A 474 31.78 1.14 -6.88
CA ASN A 474 30.84 0.63 -5.89
C ASN A 474 31.59 0.21 -4.61
N ILE A 475 30.94 0.37 -3.45
CA ILE A 475 31.48 -0.07 -2.17
C ILE A 475 30.92 -1.44 -1.87
N ILE A 476 31.80 -2.39 -1.56
CA ILE A 476 31.43 -3.70 -1.02
C ILE A 476 32.20 -3.88 0.30
N ASP A 477 31.49 -3.71 1.41
CA ASP A 477 32.00 -3.80 2.79
C ASP A 477 31.81 -5.23 3.31
N THR A 478 32.64 -6.13 2.79
CA THR A 478 32.75 -7.55 3.17
C THR A 478 33.89 -7.80 4.15
N ALA A 479 33.90 -8.98 4.78
CA ALA A 479 35.00 -9.40 5.65
C ALA A 479 36.35 -9.53 4.92
N THR A 480 36.34 -9.93 3.64
CA THR A 480 37.56 -10.05 2.82
C THR A 480 37.32 -9.56 1.39
N THR A 481 38.38 -9.11 0.71
CA THR A 481 38.33 -8.74 -0.71
C THR A 481 37.90 -9.91 -1.60
N ALA A 482 38.28 -11.15 -1.25
CA ALA A 482 37.87 -12.34 -1.98
C ALA A 482 36.37 -12.63 -1.88
N SER A 483 35.70 -12.13 -0.84
CA SER A 483 34.24 -12.23 -0.66
C SER A 483 33.47 -11.15 -1.41
N GLN A 484 34.11 -10.26 -2.18
CA GLN A 484 33.38 -9.24 -2.93
C GLN A 484 32.59 -9.85 -4.09
N PHE A 485 33.17 -10.84 -4.76
CA PHE A 485 32.61 -11.48 -5.93
C PHE A 485 32.81 -12.99 -5.82
N ALA A 486 31.79 -13.76 -6.18
CA ALA A 486 31.87 -15.20 -6.27
C ALA A 486 31.25 -15.70 -7.59
N LEU A 487 31.61 -16.92 -7.99
CA LEU A 487 30.94 -17.67 -9.04
C LEU A 487 30.37 -18.92 -8.43
N LEU A 488 29.11 -19.22 -8.73
CA LEU A 488 28.60 -20.55 -8.51
C LEU A 488 29.07 -21.44 -9.65
N ALA A 489 29.70 -22.57 -9.32
CA ALA A 489 30.13 -23.53 -10.32
C ALA A 489 28.90 -24.20 -10.93
N GLY A 490 28.49 -23.74 -12.11
CA GLY A 490 27.27 -24.20 -12.79
C GLY A 490 27.20 -25.73 -12.94
N GLY A 491 25.97 -26.24 -12.89
CA GLY A 491 25.66 -27.61 -13.30
C GLY A 491 26.14 -27.88 -14.73
N SER A 492 26.44 -29.13 -15.06
CA SER A 492 27.06 -29.50 -16.34
C SER A 492 26.29 -28.97 -17.56
N GLY A 493 26.79 -27.92 -18.23
CA GLY A 493 26.25 -27.44 -19.51
C GLY A 493 26.19 -25.92 -19.72
N VAL A 494 26.35 -25.10 -18.67
CA VAL A 494 26.23 -23.64 -18.78
C VAL A 494 27.59 -22.97 -19.00
N ALA A 495 27.62 -21.86 -19.76
CA ALA A 495 28.85 -21.14 -20.03
C ALA A 495 29.44 -20.58 -18.73
N ALA A 496 30.73 -20.82 -18.50
CA ALA A 496 31.39 -20.31 -17.31
C ALA A 496 31.35 -18.78 -17.30
N CYS A 497 30.74 -18.22 -16.25
CA CYS A 497 30.82 -16.80 -15.94
C CYS A 497 32.30 -16.37 -15.86
N THR A 498 32.70 -15.37 -16.64
CA THR A 498 34.08 -14.85 -16.64
C THR A 498 34.44 -13.71 -15.64
N PRO A 499 33.55 -13.13 -14.80
CA PRO A 499 33.88 -11.91 -14.05
C PRO A 499 34.78 -12.11 -12.81
N ALA A 500 34.85 -13.29 -12.20
CA ALA A 500 35.23 -13.33 -10.78
C ALA A 500 36.72 -13.21 -10.42
N ASP A 501 37.67 -13.39 -11.34
CA ASP A 501 39.09 -13.35 -10.94
C ASP A 501 39.77 -11.99 -11.15
N THR A 502 39.08 -11.01 -11.76
CA THR A 502 39.72 -9.73 -12.16
C THR A 502 39.01 -8.46 -11.68
N TRP A 503 37.79 -8.60 -11.16
CA TRP A 503 36.98 -7.46 -10.75
C TRP A 503 37.39 -6.94 -9.38
N THR A 504 37.26 -5.63 -9.20
CA THR A 504 37.50 -4.97 -7.92
C THR A 504 36.33 -4.08 -7.55
N ALA A 505 36.10 -3.93 -6.26
CA ALA A 505 35.22 -2.91 -5.71
C ALA A 505 35.95 -2.18 -4.57
N VAL A 506 35.49 -0.97 -4.24
CA VAL A 506 36.04 -0.22 -3.11
C VAL A 506 35.76 -1.02 -1.82
N SER A 507 36.82 -1.46 -1.15
CA SER A 507 36.74 -2.07 0.17
C SER A 507 36.87 -0.98 1.24
N GLY A 508 35.90 -0.91 2.15
CA GLY A 508 35.94 -0.02 3.30
C GLY A 508 34.55 0.39 3.79
N ALA A 509 34.49 0.77 5.07
CA ALA A 509 33.26 1.14 5.74
C ALA A 509 32.54 2.30 5.01
N PRO A 510 31.26 2.13 4.63
CA PRO A 510 30.48 3.18 3.98
C PRO A 510 30.34 4.44 4.84
N GLY A 511 30.48 4.30 6.15
CA GLY A 511 30.38 5.37 7.14
C GLY A 511 28.98 5.52 7.73
N PHE A 512 28.17 4.46 7.72
CA PHE A 512 26.92 4.39 8.47
C PHE A 512 27.20 4.44 9.98
N VAL A 513 26.27 5.03 10.74
CA VAL A 513 26.37 5.12 12.20
C VAL A 513 25.38 4.13 12.80
N ALA A 514 25.83 3.33 13.78
CA ALA A 514 25.03 2.28 14.42
C ALA A 514 24.57 1.14 13.48
N VAL A 515 25.25 0.96 12.35
CA VAL A 515 25.08 -0.18 11.43
C VAL A 515 26.39 -0.94 11.41
N SER A 516 26.34 -2.24 11.69
CA SER A 516 27.52 -3.12 11.70
C SER A 516 27.09 -4.57 11.46
N ALA A 517 28.03 -5.45 11.11
CA ALA A 517 27.76 -6.89 10.97
C ALA A 517 27.19 -7.54 12.25
N ALA A 518 27.43 -6.93 13.42
CA ALA A 518 26.92 -7.38 14.72
C ALA A 518 25.68 -6.59 15.18
N THR A 519 25.28 -5.56 14.44
CA THR A 519 24.04 -4.85 14.73
C THR A 519 22.92 -5.79 14.32
N ASP A 520 22.20 -6.29 15.32
CA ASP A 520 20.93 -6.93 15.08
C ASP A 520 19.98 -5.85 14.54
N LEU A 521 19.80 -5.84 13.22
CA LEU A 521 18.75 -5.06 12.58
C LEU A 521 17.46 -5.87 12.49
N ALA A 522 17.38 -7.07 13.09
CA ALA A 522 16.19 -7.92 13.05
C ALA A 522 14.97 -7.09 13.41
N GLU A 523 14.23 -6.76 12.36
CA GLU A 523 12.90 -6.18 12.43
C GLU A 523 12.84 -4.90 13.28
N GLY A 524 13.89 -4.07 13.21
CA GLY A 524 13.92 -2.75 13.84
C GLY A 524 14.23 -2.77 15.35
N SER A 525 14.94 -3.79 15.83
CA SER A 525 15.36 -3.91 17.23
C SER A 525 16.26 -2.75 17.70
N ALA A 526 17.14 -2.26 16.82
CA ALA A 526 18.01 -1.12 17.07
C ALA A 526 17.57 0.15 16.33
N THR A 527 18.01 1.31 16.84
CA THR A 527 17.87 2.58 16.09
C THR A 527 18.90 2.62 14.97
N PHE A 528 18.43 2.85 13.76
CA PHE A 528 19.19 2.87 12.52
C PHE A 528 19.49 4.30 12.07
N ASN A 529 20.70 4.58 11.57
CA ASN A 529 20.98 5.80 10.81
C ASN A 529 21.25 5.45 9.34
N PRO A 530 20.32 5.77 8.43
CA PRO A 530 20.50 5.49 7.00
C PRO A 530 21.63 6.27 6.34
N LEU A 531 22.01 7.42 6.90
CA LEU A 531 22.85 8.37 6.20
C LEU A 531 24.34 7.99 6.29
N PRO A 532 25.07 8.02 5.18
CA PRO A 532 26.52 7.94 5.22
C PRO A 532 27.09 9.20 5.90
N SER A 533 28.09 9.02 6.76
CA SER A 533 28.83 10.16 7.32
C SER A 533 29.67 10.87 6.26
N ALA A 534 29.87 12.18 6.44
CA ALA A 534 30.66 13.00 5.52
C ALA A 534 32.13 12.54 5.38
N THR A 535 32.65 11.80 6.36
CA THR A 535 33.99 11.23 6.37
C THR A 535 34.06 9.78 5.89
N GLY A 536 32.91 9.12 5.67
CA GLY A 536 32.83 7.73 5.23
C GLY A 536 33.25 7.52 3.77
N ALA A 537 33.56 6.28 3.39
CA ALA A 537 33.96 5.94 2.03
C ALA A 537 32.88 6.29 0.99
N ALA A 538 31.61 6.25 1.39
CA ALA A 538 30.48 6.64 0.54
C ALA A 538 30.56 8.11 0.10
N CYS A 539 30.94 9.01 1.01
CA CYS A 539 30.98 10.46 0.76
C CYS A 539 32.37 10.96 0.32
N THR A 540 33.45 10.23 0.56
CA THR A 540 34.82 10.67 0.22
C THR A 540 35.37 10.04 -1.06
N GLY A 541 34.93 8.84 -1.45
CA GLY A 541 35.42 8.14 -2.64
C GLY A 541 34.94 8.75 -3.97
N THR A 542 35.51 8.29 -5.09
CA THR A 542 35.09 8.65 -6.46
C THR A 542 33.66 8.21 -6.73
N LYS A 543 32.81 9.06 -7.31
CA LYS A 543 31.43 8.73 -7.70
C LYS A 543 31.36 8.53 -9.21
N ASP A 544 30.52 7.60 -9.64
CA ASP A 544 30.22 7.40 -11.04
C ASP A 544 29.50 8.62 -11.59
N ALA A 545 29.89 9.01 -12.80
CA ALA A 545 29.16 10.02 -13.57
C ALA A 545 27.75 9.50 -13.90
N LEU A 546 26.84 10.42 -14.18
CA LEU A 546 25.50 10.05 -14.63
C LEU A 546 25.61 9.20 -15.91
N PRO A 547 24.97 8.02 -15.95
CA PRO A 547 25.01 7.18 -17.13
C PRO A 547 24.42 7.97 -18.31
N ASN A 548 25.24 8.24 -19.32
CA ASN A 548 24.88 8.93 -20.55
C ASN A 548 24.27 10.35 -20.37
N SER A 549 24.53 11.03 -19.24
CA SER A 549 23.84 12.31 -18.90
C SER A 549 22.32 12.21 -18.93
N ASP A 550 21.78 11.01 -18.70
CA ASP A 550 20.34 10.75 -18.74
C ASP A 550 19.63 11.53 -17.62
N PRO A 551 18.63 12.36 -17.95
CA PRO A 551 17.99 13.27 -16.98
C PRO A 551 17.18 12.55 -15.90
N PHE A 552 16.93 11.24 -16.02
CA PHE A 552 16.32 10.45 -14.97
C PHE A 552 17.20 10.40 -13.71
N PHE A 553 18.51 10.30 -13.89
CA PHE A 553 19.47 10.16 -12.80
C PHE A 553 19.92 11.53 -12.28
N SER A 554 19.87 11.69 -10.96
CA SER A 554 20.39 12.85 -10.24
C SER A 554 21.85 12.64 -9.86
N SER A 555 22.66 13.70 -9.93
CA SER A 555 24.05 13.65 -9.42
C SER A 555 24.06 13.55 -7.90
N VAL A 556 25.03 12.83 -7.35
CA VAL A 556 25.13 12.60 -5.90
C VAL A 556 26.47 13.06 -5.34
N SER A 557 26.45 13.48 -4.07
CA SER A 557 27.64 13.84 -3.29
C SER A 557 28.18 12.65 -2.48
N CYS A 558 27.34 11.66 -2.22
CA CYS A 558 27.67 10.39 -1.59
C CYS A 558 27.10 9.22 -2.42
N LYS A 559 27.79 8.08 -2.43
CA LYS A 559 27.22 6.82 -2.96
C LYS A 559 26.09 6.32 -2.06
N GLY A 560 25.29 5.41 -2.60
CA GLY A 560 24.19 4.79 -1.87
C GLY A 560 22.83 5.43 -2.12
N ALA A 561 21.83 4.94 -1.40
CA ALA A 561 20.44 5.36 -1.49
C ALA A 561 20.19 6.81 -1.04
N PHE A 562 21.14 7.42 -0.33
CA PHE A 562 21.06 8.79 0.17
C PHE A 562 22.13 9.64 -0.53
N GLY A 563 21.69 10.52 -1.43
CA GLY A 563 22.59 11.27 -2.31
C GLY A 563 23.51 12.26 -1.60
N SER A 564 23.32 12.46 -0.29
CA SER A 564 24.20 13.25 0.58
C SER A 564 24.10 12.78 2.05
N SER A 565 24.98 13.30 2.90
CA SER A 565 24.94 13.07 4.35
C SER A 565 23.80 13.79 5.08
N THR A 566 22.87 14.42 4.36
CA THR A 566 21.72 15.16 4.91
C THR A 566 20.39 14.81 4.23
N ASP A 567 20.40 14.07 3.14
CA ASP A 567 19.23 13.78 2.31
C ASP A 567 18.53 12.50 2.77
N ASN A 568 17.83 12.56 3.91
CA ASN A 568 17.08 11.42 4.44
C ASN A 568 15.63 11.44 3.95
N TRP A 569 15.40 10.95 2.74
CA TRP A 569 14.06 10.88 2.14
C TRP A 569 13.11 9.91 2.88
N LEU A 570 13.62 8.96 3.67
CA LEU A 570 12.81 8.05 4.50
C LEU A 570 12.23 8.72 5.76
N ALA A 571 12.81 9.84 6.21
CA ALA A 571 12.56 10.41 7.53
C ALA A 571 11.09 10.78 7.78
N GLY A 572 10.32 11.09 6.73
CA GLY A 572 8.96 11.60 6.85
C GLY A 572 7.88 10.52 6.92
N TYR A 573 8.11 9.34 6.31
CA TYR A 573 7.01 8.40 6.02
C TYR A 573 7.33 6.91 6.24
N SER A 574 8.61 6.53 6.28
CA SER A 574 9.01 5.12 6.39
C SER A 574 8.53 4.45 7.68
N LEU A 575 8.38 3.13 7.64
CA LEU A 575 8.08 2.31 8.82
C LEU A 575 9.05 2.61 9.97
N LEU A 576 10.35 2.60 9.70
CA LEU A 576 11.39 2.84 10.72
C LEU A 576 11.31 4.25 11.29
N ALA A 577 11.07 5.27 10.47
CA ALA A 577 10.89 6.63 10.94
C ALA A 577 9.66 6.76 11.84
N CYS A 578 8.52 6.24 11.42
CA CYS A 578 7.26 6.37 12.14
C CYS A 578 7.20 5.55 13.44
N ASN A 579 8.04 4.51 13.57
CA ASN A 579 8.26 3.73 14.80
C ASN A 579 9.37 4.28 15.71
N GLY A 580 9.98 5.42 15.37
CA GLY A 580 11.07 6.00 16.17
C GLY A 580 12.37 5.19 16.15
N LYS A 581 12.53 4.29 15.16
CA LYS A 581 13.71 3.43 14.97
C LYS A 581 14.72 4.01 13.99
N MET A 582 14.53 5.26 13.57
CA MET A 582 15.42 5.94 12.63
C MET A 582 15.93 7.26 13.20
N VAL A 583 17.26 7.45 13.19
CA VAL A 583 17.88 8.73 13.53
C VAL A 583 17.43 9.81 12.54
N GLY A 584 17.05 10.97 13.05
CA GLY A 584 16.55 12.07 12.22
C GLY A 584 15.13 11.86 11.70
N SER A 585 14.36 10.92 12.28
CA SER A 585 12.94 10.76 11.98
C SER A 585 12.19 12.08 12.17
N SER A 586 11.36 12.41 11.18
CA SER A 586 10.42 13.54 11.18
C SER A 586 8.96 13.09 11.07
N CYS A 587 8.71 11.77 11.07
CA CYS A 587 7.37 11.18 10.99
C CYS A 587 6.58 11.43 12.29
N THR A 588 5.96 12.61 12.37
CA THR A 588 5.18 13.08 13.53
C THR A 588 3.69 13.19 13.24
N SER A 589 3.27 13.11 11.98
CA SER A 589 1.87 13.26 11.61
C SER A 589 1.03 12.05 12.03
N SER A 590 -0.19 12.31 12.49
CA SER A 590 -1.16 11.25 12.79
C SER A 590 -1.49 10.42 11.55
N ALA A 591 -1.54 11.03 10.37
CA ALA A 591 -1.81 10.34 9.11
C ALA A 591 -0.71 9.34 8.71
N ALA A 592 0.56 9.72 8.84
CA ALA A 592 1.67 8.81 8.54
C ALA A 592 1.77 7.69 9.59
N ARG A 593 1.37 7.95 10.83
CA ARG A 593 1.36 6.95 11.91
C ARG A 593 0.07 6.12 11.99
N ALA A 594 -0.98 6.44 11.23
CA ALA A 594 -2.29 5.80 11.36
C ALA A 594 -2.24 4.27 11.15
N ALA A 595 -1.42 3.80 10.21
CA ALA A 595 -1.25 2.37 9.97
C ALA A 595 -0.57 1.60 11.11
N LEU A 596 0.19 2.29 11.98
CA LEU A 596 0.85 1.69 13.15
C LEU A 596 -0.08 1.55 14.36
N ALA A 597 -1.23 2.21 14.34
CA ALA A 597 -2.24 2.13 15.39
C ALA A 597 -3.58 1.73 14.75
N PRO A 598 -3.69 0.48 14.26
CA PRO A 598 -4.89 0.03 13.57
C PRO A 598 -6.13 0.18 14.46
N PRO A 599 -7.31 0.52 13.90
CA PRO A 599 -8.54 0.74 14.67
C PRO A 599 -9.19 -0.58 15.13
N PHE A 600 -8.43 -1.67 15.25
CA PHE A 600 -8.93 -3.02 15.44
C PHE A 600 -8.60 -3.57 16.82
N ALA A 601 -9.48 -4.43 17.33
CA ALA A 601 -9.28 -5.21 18.53
C ALA A 601 -8.07 -6.13 18.38
N THR A 602 -7.40 -6.42 19.50
CA THR A 602 -6.28 -7.36 19.55
C THR A 602 -6.76 -8.77 19.20
N LEU A 603 -6.11 -9.40 18.23
CA LEU A 603 -6.41 -10.76 17.78
C LEU A 603 -5.44 -11.79 18.38
N GLN A 604 -5.85 -13.06 18.36
CA GLN A 604 -4.97 -14.20 18.61
C GLN A 604 -3.91 -14.33 17.51
N SER A 605 -2.83 -15.09 17.78
CA SER A 605 -1.77 -15.36 16.80
C SER A 605 -2.26 -16.09 15.55
N SER A 606 -3.28 -16.93 15.71
CA SER A 606 -3.98 -17.58 14.62
C SER A 606 -5.30 -16.87 14.34
N VAL A 607 -5.49 -16.46 13.09
CA VAL A 607 -6.73 -15.81 12.60
C VAL A 607 -7.29 -16.59 11.42
N THR A 608 -8.61 -16.67 11.28
CA THR A 608 -9.24 -17.32 10.12
C THR A 608 -10.62 -16.76 9.81
N LEU A 609 -11.00 -16.79 8.53
CA LEU A 609 -12.38 -16.48 8.11
C LEU A 609 -13.27 -17.71 8.31
N LEU A 610 -14.47 -17.48 8.83
CA LEU A 610 -15.52 -18.51 8.84
C LEU A 610 -16.08 -18.66 7.42
N PRO A 611 -16.36 -19.89 6.96
CA PRO A 611 -16.95 -20.12 5.65
C PRO A 611 -18.37 -19.55 5.62
N SER A 612 -18.88 -19.24 4.42
CA SER A 612 -20.28 -18.81 4.24
C SER A 612 -21.29 -19.88 4.66
N THR A 613 -20.90 -21.16 4.67
CA THR A 613 -21.79 -22.27 5.04
C THR A 613 -21.03 -23.42 5.70
N TYR A 614 -21.60 -23.99 6.76
CA TYR A 614 -21.23 -25.27 7.33
C TYR A 614 -22.16 -26.37 6.84
N SER A 615 -21.65 -27.23 5.95
CA SER A 615 -22.35 -28.40 5.41
C SER A 615 -22.02 -29.71 6.14
N SER A 616 -21.10 -29.67 7.09
CA SER A 616 -20.69 -30.80 7.93
C SER A 616 -20.37 -30.32 9.34
N SER A 617 -20.63 -31.18 10.34
CA SER A 617 -20.41 -30.82 11.74
C SER A 617 -18.95 -30.47 12.01
N THR A 618 -18.72 -29.34 12.67
CA THR A 618 -17.39 -28.73 12.82
C THR A 618 -17.18 -28.25 14.25
N VAL A 619 -15.97 -28.43 14.78
CA VAL A 619 -15.56 -27.89 16.08
C VAL A 619 -14.51 -26.81 15.84
N LEU A 620 -14.75 -25.60 16.34
CA LEU A 620 -13.77 -24.51 16.29
C LEU A 620 -12.65 -24.75 17.33
N GLY A 621 -11.45 -24.25 17.07
CA GLY A 621 -10.36 -24.15 18.06
C GLY A 621 -10.43 -22.85 18.85
N ALA A 622 -10.28 -22.93 20.19
CA ALA A 622 -10.39 -21.76 21.10
C ALA A 622 -9.23 -20.77 21.00
N ASN A 623 -8.08 -21.20 20.46
CA ASN A 623 -6.86 -20.41 20.29
C ASN A 623 -6.82 -19.65 18.95
N ILE A 624 -7.96 -19.52 18.27
CA ILE A 624 -8.07 -18.88 16.96
C ILE A 624 -9.08 -17.73 17.07
N SER A 625 -8.72 -16.57 16.51
CA SER A 625 -9.66 -15.48 16.28
C SER A 625 -10.37 -15.69 14.95
N TYR A 626 -11.69 -15.84 15.00
CA TYR A 626 -12.50 -16.09 13.81
C TYR A 626 -13.14 -14.81 13.28
N PHE A 627 -13.34 -14.74 11.97
CA PHE A 627 -13.95 -13.60 11.30
C PHE A 627 -15.25 -13.97 10.58
N LEU A 628 -16.33 -13.24 10.87
CA LEU A 628 -17.57 -13.21 10.09
C LEU A 628 -17.45 -12.08 9.06
N HIS A 629 -17.25 -12.43 7.79
CA HIS A 629 -17.25 -11.46 6.68
C HIS A 629 -18.61 -11.35 5.98
N SER A 630 -19.50 -12.31 6.23
CA SER A 630 -20.83 -12.43 5.64
C SER A 630 -21.77 -13.17 6.61
N GLN A 631 -22.99 -13.46 6.18
CA GLN A 631 -23.87 -14.37 6.91
C GLN A 631 -23.35 -15.82 6.79
N VAL A 632 -23.09 -16.46 7.92
CA VAL A 632 -22.60 -17.84 8.00
C VAL A 632 -23.75 -18.77 8.36
N PHE A 633 -24.02 -19.75 7.50
CA PHE A 633 -25.16 -20.64 7.66
C PHE A 633 -24.76 -22.04 8.17
N VAL A 634 -25.28 -22.46 9.31
CA VAL A 634 -25.19 -23.84 9.82
C VAL A 634 -26.40 -24.61 9.28
N GLN A 635 -26.14 -25.57 8.38
CA GLN A 635 -27.18 -26.31 7.66
C GLN A 635 -27.96 -27.29 8.55
N SER A 636 -29.10 -27.77 8.05
CA SER A 636 -29.87 -28.84 8.72
C SER A 636 -29.01 -30.09 8.93
N ASN A 637 -29.12 -30.72 10.10
CA ASN A 637 -28.34 -31.88 10.56
C ASN A 637 -26.83 -31.61 10.73
N VAL A 638 -26.41 -30.34 10.76
CA VAL A 638 -25.03 -29.93 11.00
C VAL A 638 -24.91 -29.31 12.40
N ILE A 639 -23.85 -29.67 13.12
CA ILE A 639 -23.52 -29.12 14.44
C ILE A 639 -22.28 -28.24 14.33
N LEU A 640 -22.38 -26.97 14.70
CA LEU A 640 -21.22 -26.11 14.94
C LEU A 640 -20.94 -26.08 16.44
N THR A 641 -19.75 -26.52 16.85
CA THR A 641 -19.32 -26.47 18.25
C THR A 641 -18.29 -25.35 18.44
N ILE A 642 -18.57 -24.44 19.36
CA ILE A 642 -17.70 -23.31 19.73
C ILE A 642 -17.21 -23.53 21.17
N PRO A 643 -15.92 -23.81 21.39
CA PRO A 643 -15.39 -23.98 22.73
C PRO A 643 -15.40 -22.68 23.56
N ALA A 644 -15.42 -22.83 24.89
CA ALA A 644 -15.23 -21.72 25.82
C ALA A 644 -13.97 -20.90 25.52
N GLY A 645 -14.04 -19.57 25.71
CA GLY A 645 -12.94 -18.63 25.45
C GLY A 645 -12.78 -18.21 23.98
N THR A 646 -13.51 -18.82 23.05
CA THR A 646 -13.44 -18.46 21.63
C THR A 646 -14.00 -17.05 21.39
N THR A 647 -13.30 -16.25 20.59
CA THR A 647 -13.77 -14.94 20.14
C THR A 647 -13.98 -14.93 18.62
N ILE A 648 -15.15 -14.45 18.20
CA ILE A 648 -15.59 -14.34 16.81
C ILE A 648 -15.87 -12.86 16.52
N PHE A 649 -15.15 -12.31 15.54
CA PHE A 649 -15.20 -10.91 15.14
C PHE A 649 -16.00 -10.72 13.86
N ALA A 650 -16.92 -9.78 13.82
CA ALA A 650 -17.59 -9.36 12.61
C ALA A 650 -16.78 -8.29 11.89
N LEU A 651 -16.58 -8.50 10.58
CA LEU A 651 -15.99 -7.47 9.72
C LEU A 651 -16.98 -6.34 9.48
N PRO A 652 -16.50 -5.10 9.35
CA PRO A 652 -17.36 -3.97 9.06
C PRO A 652 -17.90 -4.08 7.62
N VAL A 653 -19.18 -3.75 7.40
CA VAL A 653 -19.81 -3.76 6.07
C VAL A 653 -20.44 -2.41 5.74
N PRO A 654 -20.57 -2.06 4.45
CA PRO A 654 -21.26 -0.83 4.05
C PRO A 654 -22.74 -0.86 4.47
N ASN A 655 -23.31 0.31 4.74
CA ASN A 655 -24.74 0.43 5.00
C ASN A 655 -25.59 -0.10 3.84
N GLY A 656 -26.67 -0.82 4.18
CA GLY A 656 -27.56 -1.46 3.21
C GLY A 656 -27.09 -2.82 2.69
N VAL A 657 -25.89 -3.27 3.06
CA VAL A 657 -25.43 -4.65 2.86
C VAL A 657 -25.87 -5.51 4.05
N ALA A 658 -26.23 -6.76 3.81
CA ALA A 658 -26.57 -7.69 4.88
C ALA A 658 -25.41 -7.82 5.88
N ALA A 659 -25.67 -7.51 7.14
CA ALA A 659 -24.65 -7.54 8.18
C ALA A 659 -24.14 -8.97 8.42
N PRO A 660 -22.84 -9.17 8.72
CA PRO A 660 -22.31 -10.47 9.08
C PRO A 660 -23.01 -11.02 10.31
N ALA A 661 -23.47 -12.26 10.24
CA ALA A 661 -24.26 -12.92 11.27
C ALA A 661 -23.96 -14.41 11.29
N LEU A 662 -24.16 -15.06 12.44
CA LEU A 662 -24.17 -16.52 12.51
C LEU A 662 -25.62 -16.99 12.51
N VAL A 663 -26.00 -17.79 11.52
CA VAL A 663 -27.37 -18.24 11.27
C VAL A 663 -27.43 -19.77 11.38
N VAL A 664 -28.17 -20.28 12.36
CA VAL A 664 -28.44 -21.72 12.50
C VAL A 664 -29.80 -22.01 11.87
N LEU A 665 -29.82 -22.79 10.79
CA LEU A 665 -31.04 -23.14 10.08
C LEU A 665 -31.83 -24.23 10.83
N LYS A 666 -33.11 -24.41 10.46
CA LYS A 666 -33.97 -25.48 10.99
C LYS A 666 -33.27 -26.83 10.94
N GLY A 667 -33.22 -27.53 12.07
CA GLY A 667 -32.56 -28.84 12.19
C GLY A 667 -31.03 -28.78 12.28
N GLY A 668 -30.41 -27.61 12.16
CA GLY A 668 -29.00 -27.40 12.52
C GLY A 668 -28.86 -27.12 14.02
N ALA A 669 -27.65 -27.24 14.56
CA ALA A 669 -27.38 -26.97 15.97
C ALA A 669 -26.08 -26.20 16.22
N LEU A 670 -26.07 -25.43 17.30
CA LEU A 670 -24.94 -24.67 17.82
C LEU A 670 -24.65 -25.11 19.26
N VAL A 671 -23.48 -25.70 19.49
CA VAL A 671 -23.01 -26.07 20.83
C VAL A 671 -21.97 -25.04 21.29
N ALA A 672 -22.39 -24.09 22.12
CA ALA A 672 -21.55 -22.96 22.56
C ALA A 672 -21.53 -22.82 24.10
N THR A 673 -20.86 -23.76 24.79
CA THR A 673 -20.80 -23.80 26.26
C THR A 673 -19.62 -22.98 26.80
N GLY A 674 -19.79 -21.66 26.93
CA GLY A 674 -18.83 -20.78 27.60
C GLY A 674 -18.87 -20.86 29.14
N SER A 675 -17.94 -20.20 29.82
CA SER A 675 -17.96 -20.01 31.29
C SER A 675 -17.79 -18.54 31.67
N ALA A 676 -18.03 -18.20 32.94
CA ALA A 676 -17.80 -16.84 33.44
C ALA A 676 -16.34 -16.38 33.32
N THR A 677 -15.38 -17.32 33.34
CA THR A 677 -13.94 -17.03 33.19
C THR A 677 -13.43 -17.17 31.76
N MET A 678 -14.17 -17.89 30.91
CA MET A 678 -13.85 -18.12 29.50
C MET A 678 -15.14 -17.99 28.67
N PRO A 679 -15.70 -16.78 28.55
CA PRO A 679 -16.90 -16.57 27.78
C PRO A 679 -16.62 -16.80 26.29
N ILE A 680 -17.63 -17.24 25.55
CA ILE A 680 -17.61 -17.18 24.09
C ILE A 680 -18.08 -15.79 23.70
N THR A 681 -17.28 -15.08 22.91
CA THR A 681 -17.52 -13.67 22.59
C THR A 681 -17.77 -13.51 21.11
N PHE A 682 -18.89 -12.88 20.75
CA PHE A 682 -19.16 -12.38 19.40
C PHE A 682 -19.17 -10.86 19.45
N THR A 683 -18.34 -10.20 18.64
CA THR A 683 -18.19 -8.74 18.66
C THR A 683 -17.73 -8.19 17.31
N SER A 684 -17.62 -6.86 17.17
CA SER A 684 -16.99 -6.23 16.00
C SER A 684 -15.46 -6.37 16.07
N VAL A 685 -14.78 -6.44 14.92
CA VAL A 685 -13.31 -6.33 14.87
C VAL A 685 -12.80 -4.96 15.33
N LEU A 686 -13.63 -3.92 15.36
CA LEU A 686 -13.20 -2.59 15.77
C LEU A 686 -12.85 -2.55 17.26
N ALA A 687 -11.73 -1.92 17.61
CA ALA A 687 -11.36 -1.66 19.00
C ALA A 687 -12.34 -0.67 19.64
N GLU A 688 -12.52 -0.76 20.96
CA GLU A 688 -13.39 0.19 21.69
C GLU A 688 -12.95 1.65 21.50
N SER A 689 -11.64 1.90 21.36
CA SER A 689 -11.09 3.23 21.05
C SER A 689 -11.51 3.77 19.67
N ALA A 690 -11.88 2.89 18.74
CA ALA A 690 -12.40 3.23 17.43
C ALA A 690 -13.94 3.34 17.40
N LEU A 691 -14.62 2.98 18.49
CA LEU A 691 -16.07 3.07 18.64
C LEU A 691 -16.42 4.31 19.48
N VAL A 692 -16.38 5.49 18.84
CA VAL A 692 -16.67 6.75 19.52
C VAL A 692 -18.18 6.98 19.62
N SER A 693 -18.74 6.62 20.76
CA SER A 693 -20.13 6.89 21.11
C SER A 693 -20.25 8.04 22.11
N SER A 694 -21.23 8.92 21.88
CA SER A 694 -21.64 9.95 22.87
C SER A 694 -22.68 9.43 23.87
N ALA A 695 -23.07 8.15 23.79
CA ALA A 695 -24.09 7.56 24.63
C ALA A 695 -23.47 7.02 25.91
N SER A 696 -23.99 7.42 27.07
CA SER A 696 -23.58 6.88 28.35
C SER A 696 -24.74 6.16 29.05
N ALA A 697 -24.42 5.08 29.76
CA ALA A 697 -25.34 4.41 30.68
C ALA A 697 -24.82 4.56 32.11
N SER A 698 -25.74 4.87 33.03
CA SER A 698 -25.53 4.68 34.47
C SER A 698 -26.24 3.38 34.85
N THR A 699 -25.50 2.45 35.46
CA THR A 699 -26.11 1.28 36.11
C THR A 699 -26.53 1.67 37.52
N ASP A 700 -27.52 0.96 38.06
CA ASP A 700 -28.03 1.07 39.42
C ASP A 700 -26.98 0.84 40.54
N SER A 701 -25.76 0.48 40.17
CA SER A 701 -24.68 0.04 41.06
C SER A 701 -23.39 0.87 40.97
N ASN A 702 -23.26 1.83 40.05
CA ASN A 702 -22.07 2.68 39.91
C ASN A 702 -22.46 4.15 39.63
N GLU A 703 -21.96 5.09 40.46
CA GLU A 703 -22.16 6.55 40.31
C GLU A 703 -21.45 7.16 39.09
N ASN A 704 -20.68 6.37 38.33
CA ASN A 704 -19.96 6.82 37.14
C ASN A 704 -20.67 6.34 35.86
N ALA A 705 -21.04 7.29 35.00
CA ALA A 705 -21.57 7.02 33.67
C ALA A 705 -20.53 6.26 32.82
N ILE A 706 -20.91 5.12 32.26
CA ILE A 706 -20.08 4.32 31.35
C ILE A 706 -20.46 4.71 29.91
N THR A 707 -19.49 5.06 29.08
CA THR A 707 -19.70 5.21 27.63
C THR A 707 -20.09 3.86 27.05
N LEU A 708 -21.27 3.76 26.44
CA LEU A 708 -21.70 2.58 25.71
C LEU A 708 -21.05 2.59 24.34
N GLY A 709 -20.37 1.53 23.90
CA GLY A 709 -19.87 1.42 22.52
C GLY A 709 -20.97 1.54 21.45
N GLU A 710 -20.58 1.67 20.19
CA GLU A 710 -21.52 1.82 19.08
C GLU A 710 -22.33 0.53 18.80
N ARG A 711 -23.64 0.66 18.57
CA ARG A 711 -24.54 -0.46 18.27
C ARG A 711 -24.59 -0.76 16.76
N GLY A 712 -25.08 -1.94 16.39
CA GLY A 712 -25.38 -2.28 14.98
C GLY A 712 -24.16 -2.67 14.13
N LYS A 713 -23.03 -3.01 14.75
CA LYS A 713 -21.78 -3.36 14.04
C LYS A 713 -21.76 -4.79 13.49
N TRP A 714 -22.78 -5.60 13.74
CA TRP A 714 -22.96 -6.95 13.18
C TRP A 714 -24.42 -7.41 13.32
N GLY A 715 -24.80 -8.46 12.59
CA GLY A 715 -26.18 -8.96 12.46
C GLY A 715 -26.68 -9.88 13.57
N GLY A 716 -25.80 -10.27 14.51
CA GLY A 716 -26.18 -11.08 15.65
C GLY A 716 -26.09 -12.60 15.43
N LEU A 717 -26.53 -13.34 16.46
CA LEU A 717 -26.73 -14.79 16.43
C LEU A 717 -28.21 -15.07 16.17
N ILE A 718 -28.51 -15.83 15.11
CA ILE A 718 -29.88 -16.07 14.64
C ILE A 718 -30.12 -17.58 14.63
N LEU A 719 -31.06 -18.04 15.46
CA LEU A 719 -31.43 -19.46 15.59
C LEU A 719 -32.82 -19.69 14.99
N LEU A 720 -32.90 -20.38 13.86
CA LEU A 720 -34.15 -20.67 13.15
C LEU A 720 -34.69 -22.04 13.56
N GLY A 721 -35.35 -22.11 14.72
CA GLY A 721 -35.90 -23.37 15.24
C GLY A 721 -37.13 -23.90 14.48
N ASN A 722 -37.42 -25.17 14.70
CA ASN A 722 -38.54 -25.93 14.12
C ASN A 722 -39.72 -26.09 15.11
N ALA A 723 -39.67 -25.40 16.26
CA ALA A 723 -40.73 -25.38 17.25
C ALA A 723 -42.02 -24.72 16.69
N PRO A 724 -43.21 -25.13 17.17
CA PRO A 724 -44.46 -24.50 16.78
C PRO A 724 -44.50 -22.99 17.07
N THR A 725 -44.94 -22.21 16.10
CA THR A 725 -45.18 -20.76 16.23
C THR A 725 -46.62 -20.44 15.85
N ASN A 726 -47.08 -19.23 16.19
CA ASN A 726 -48.39 -18.70 15.75
C ASN A 726 -48.34 -18.09 14.33
N MET A 727 -47.22 -18.25 13.62
CA MET A 727 -46.99 -17.77 12.26
C MET A 727 -46.92 -18.98 11.30
N PRO A 728 -47.25 -18.83 10.01
CA PRO A 728 -47.05 -19.89 9.02
C PRO A 728 -45.60 -20.39 9.00
N THR A 729 -45.37 -21.68 8.77
CA THR A 729 -44.01 -22.25 8.68
C THR A 729 -43.20 -21.74 7.47
N THR A 730 -43.88 -21.05 6.54
CA THR A 730 -43.30 -20.33 5.41
C THR A 730 -42.90 -18.89 5.75
N THR A 731 -43.04 -18.44 7.00
CA THR A 731 -42.72 -17.07 7.40
C THR A 731 -41.20 -16.86 7.35
N PRO A 732 -40.71 -15.88 6.57
CA PRO A 732 -39.30 -15.54 6.54
C PRO A 732 -38.89 -14.76 7.79
N ILE A 733 -37.60 -14.80 8.12
CA ILE A 733 -37.01 -13.93 9.14
C ILE A 733 -36.50 -12.63 8.48
N GLU A 734 -36.69 -11.49 9.13
CA GLU A 734 -36.19 -10.21 8.61
C GLU A 734 -34.66 -10.22 8.52
N GLY A 735 -34.11 -9.58 7.48
CA GLY A 735 -32.66 -9.48 7.28
C GLY A 735 -31.99 -10.74 6.71
N ILE A 736 -32.71 -11.85 6.53
CA ILE A 736 -32.20 -13.06 5.86
C ILE A 736 -33.15 -13.47 4.73
N THR A 737 -32.62 -13.56 3.51
CA THR A 737 -33.41 -13.94 2.32
C THR A 737 -33.45 -15.45 2.16
N GLY A 738 -34.63 -16.01 1.91
CA GLY A 738 -34.80 -17.41 1.49
C GLY A 738 -34.91 -18.46 2.61
N TYR A 739 -34.83 -18.05 3.88
CA TYR A 739 -34.94 -18.94 5.03
C TYR A 739 -36.14 -18.62 5.91
N THR A 740 -36.73 -19.65 6.51
CA THR A 740 -37.96 -19.56 7.32
C THR A 740 -37.71 -20.09 8.72
N TYR A 741 -38.55 -19.70 9.70
CA TYR A 741 -38.55 -20.22 11.07
C TYR A 741 -39.89 -20.89 11.39
N GLY A 742 -39.96 -21.63 12.50
CA GLY A 742 -41.17 -22.28 12.98
C GLY A 742 -41.51 -23.60 12.27
N GLY A 743 -42.21 -24.48 12.98
CA GLY A 743 -42.50 -25.83 12.48
C GLY A 743 -43.50 -26.61 13.33
N THR A 744 -43.35 -27.93 13.36
CA THR A 744 -44.26 -28.83 14.08
C THR A 744 -43.55 -29.65 15.16
N ILE A 745 -42.26 -29.41 15.42
CA ILE A 745 -41.44 -30.24 16.30
C ILE A 745 -41.14 -29.46 17.60
N PRO A 746 -41.96 -29.60 18.65
CA PRO A 746 -41.78 -28.83 19.89
C PRO A 746 -40.52 -29.20 20.69
N THR A 747 -39.90 -30.35 20.39
CA THR A 747 -38.69 -30.84 21.05
C THR A 747 -37.43 -30.65 20.21
N GLU A 748 -37.52 -29.96 19.07
CA GLU A 748 -36.31 -29.63 18.32
C GLU A 748 -35.46 -28.65 19.12
N SER A 749 -34.16 -28.93 19.18
CA SER A 749 -33.16 -28.06 19.81
C SER A 749 -32.18 -27.62 18.74
N SER A 750 -31.96 -26.31 18.65
CA SER A 750 -30.86 -25.74 17.85
C SER A 750 -29.55 -25.65 18.63
N GLY A 751 -29.43 -26.39 19.75
CA GLY A 751 -28.32 -26.32 20.70
C GLY A 751 -28.81 -26.45 22.13
#